data_AF-A0A239SDR0-F1
#
_entry.id   AF-A0A239SDR0-F1
#
_cell.length_a   1.000
_cell.length_b   1.000
_cell.length_c   1.000
_cell.angle_alpha   90.00
_cell.angle_beta   90.00
_cell.angle_gamma   90.00
#
_symmetry.space_group_name_H-M   'P 1'
#
loop_
_entity.id
_entity.type
_entity.pdbx_description
1 polymer ?
#
loop_
_entity_poly.entity_id
_entity_poly.type
_entity_poly.pdbx_seq_one_letter_code
_entity_poly.pdbx_strand_id
1 'polypeptide(L)'
;MAEGTLVAAAATLAAPVSNEAKNGAVNPPDLSARGATFTVKSYPTMADGDYVQLFFTVDGVRTQVGEYDVSDTKVGTDLVITVPKATMTAALNKTIGVDYVVSPFEGDDLTSASLPLFIGVRAVTKLIAPVVVEATGDQLDVEFLDYGISVRIPIYAGMAINDEIRLLIGTPGESTFYTDKIKVRAVRAVTFSVPPNAIVPFKNRKMPVAYEVMRTGVVTPIPSEVLGVKVGEVEDPNLLAVPVISEATGSVLNPDLAPTGVTALIGPYAGIADGDYVHVVWAGGPPAGAEWYLDISEKYLNAPYPLRIPVNKITPFIGQKVTLSYSKEMPDGSWQPSKALVLDVKRESAAVAAPVVPSSANGQLDIRDVDPATGVVVTVPANAGIRQGDVITLYWDSEVDEGDYTSNPYIVKATDVGQDIRFTVPYSRVRAGGEKMADVSYDITRGAAVVFTGEVTELVVRNAVTPAAEIVQAINDRLNPDDCPNGVHVRIPATAKLRLNDEVTVTLRGAPGGGTMTQTAKVTQTQAGGELIVVLPKSVAQANIGRTISLEYSLKRANGGAQEVAPPARFDVVAVPGKGQLLVMGARNLFGDPLASRTAQFMSSFVRATRQPVKALWKYDDESEVTLATTFRDRRPWMTLQVSTQDDVVTLNPVNIFRIGIGGNAQGQMMALTNRGSVVSWGANAPAVTGAMPSTLYTLDDVIDVASTNYAFALRRLNGRIAVWGHASYGGVLPADFSVTDARRIVGTQFAFALVRNNGQLAAWGHPSYGGQLSAEAKAVTDGRMVYSTTAGAFACVRAGGNVTCWGHASYGANPGKDILNFTDILGVRGTWYAFVAYRRNGTVVAWGDHSHGGLVPPNIASRFDIVVPGAASAHAFTAITANKEVVAWGHADYGGKVPDDIASFTDIEETTATQAAVCARRSNGSVVAWGHTSYGAVVPADIARRNDIVQVAATNSAFAALCQDGTVVAWGNQNDGGNTAPVAGQLRNVVAVYAGPQCFVAVLEHGGIVTWGLAAAGGNSAAVQQFLGTNLTYLATAASRGRIVVAS
;
A
#
# COMPACT_ATOMS: atom_id res chain seq x y z
N MET A 1 67.96 17.82 -4.25
CA MET A 1 67.90 17.87 -2.78
C MET A 1 67.59 19.32 -2.42
N ALA A 2 66.37 19.74 -2.12
CA ALA A 2 65.19 19.06 -1.62
C ALA A 2 63.93 19.64 -2.28
N GLU A 3 63.00 18.77 -2.69
CA GLU A 3 61.61 19.14 -2.94
C GLU A 3 60.80 18.73 -1.70
N GLY A 4 60.10 19.71 -1.13
CA GLY A 4 59.24 19.54 0.04
C GLY A 4 57.95 18.81 -0.32
N THR A 5 57.65 17.80 0.49
CA THR A 5 56.46 16.97 0.45
C THR A 5 55.22 17.80 0.81
N LEU A 6 54.28 17.95 -0.12
CA LEU A 6 52.90 18.36 0.17
C LEU A 6 52.12 17.09 0.57
N VAL A 7 51.73 17.01 1.84
CA VAL A 7 50.80 16.00 2.34
C VAL A 7 49.40 16.37 1.85
N ALA A 8 48.80 15.52 1.04
CA ALA A 8 47.42 15.68 0.56
C ALA A 8 46.44 15.55 1.74
N ALA A 9 45.56 16.54 1.90
CA ALA A 9 44.47 16.50 2.88
C ALA A 9 43.41 15.47 2.47
N ALA A 10 43.04 14.59 3.39
CA ALA A 10 41.99 13.57 3.20
C ALA A 10 40.64 14.23 2.86
N ALA A 11 39.94 13.69 1.86
CA ALA A 11 38.64 14.17 1.43
C ALA A 11 37.56 13.82 2.47
N THR A 12 37.17 14.77 3.32
CA THR A 12 36.06 14.62 4.27
C THR A 12 34.71 14.71 3.57
N LEU A 13 33.84 13.71 3.77
CA LEU A 13 32.47 13.70 3.25
C LEU A 13 31.59 14.76 3.96
N ALA A 14 30.51 15.19 3.33
CA ALA A 14 29.59 16.17 3.91
C ALA A 14 28.85 15.59 5.14
N ALA A 15 28.58 16.43 6.14
CA ALA A 15 27.83 16.02 7.33
C ALA A 15 26.42 15.50 6.98
N PRO A 16 25.86 14.56 7.75
CA PRO A 16 24.48 14.10 7.54
C PRO A 16 23.48 15.23 7.83
N VAL A 17 22.27 15.15 7.27
CA VAL A 17 21.19 16.10 7.50
C VAL A 17 20.11 15.45 8.35
N SER A 18 19.71 16.05 9.47
CA SER A 18 18.55 15.59 10.23
C SER A 18 17.26 16.14 9.62
N ASN A 19 16.31 15.26 9.27
CA ASN A 19 15.09 15.66 8.55
C ASN A 19 14.04 16.28 9.48
N GLU A 20 14.11 16.02 10.79
CA GLU A 20 13.19 16.52 11.81
C GLU A 20 13.79 17.67 12.65
N ALA A 21 15.03 18.07 12.39
CA ALA A 21 15.68 19.15 13.13
C ALA A 21 15.04 20.51 12.80
N LYS A 22 14.61 21.22 13.85
CA LYS A 22 14.20 22.62 13.80
C LYS A 22 15.20 23.45 14.59
N ASN A 23 15.82 24.45 13.96
CA ASN A 23 16.80 25.36 14.58
C ASN A 23 18.03 24.64 15.18
N GLY A 24 18.50 23.58 14.52
CA GLY A 24 19.60 22.76 15.02
C GLY A 24 19.24 21.95 16.27
N ALA A 25 17.95 21.73 16.52
CA ALA A 25 17.47 20.90 17.60
C ALA A 25 16.41 19.89 17.13
N VAL A 26 16.44 18.67 17.67
CA VAL A 26 15.37 17.68 17.52
C VAL A 26 14.74 17.46 18.87
N ASN A 27 13.44 17.66 18.97
CA ASN A 27 12.69 17.47 20.22
C ASN A 27 12.05 16.07 20.23
N PRO A 28 12.53 15.12 21.06
CA PRO A 28 12.01 13.74 21.05
C PRO A 28 10.49 13.58 21.24
N PRO A 29 9.80 14.39 22.07
CA PRO A 29 8.34 14.39 22.15
C PRO A 29 7.62 14.56 20.80
N ASP A 30 8.17 15.35 19.88
CA ASP A 30 7.57 15.66 18.58
C ASP A 30 7.82 14.55 17.54
N LEU A 31 8.67 13.56 17.86
CA LEU A 31 8.96 12.43 16.99
C LEU A 31 7.89 11.32 17.12
N SER A 32 7.58 10.68 15.99
CA SER A 32 6.78 9.44 15.97
C SER A 32 7.51 8.28 16.65
N ALA A 33 6.83 7.15 16.86
CA ALA A 33 7.46 5.94 17.39
C ALA A 33 8.66 5.42 16.56
N ARG A 34 8.74 5.80 15.27
CA ARG A 34 9.84 5.42 14.37
C ARG A 34 11.16 6.13 14.68
N GLY A 35 11.14 7.27 15.39
CA GLY A 35 12.35 8.05 15.72
C GLY A 35 12.66 9.16 14.73
N ALA A 36 13.92 9.59 14.66
CA ALA A 36 14.41 10.64 13.77
C ALA A 36 15.14 10.04 12.57
N THR A 37 15.14 10.75 11.44
CA THR A 37 15.79 10.29 10.21
C THR A 37 16.95 11.22 9.82
N PHE A 38 18.05 10.61 9.39
CA PHE A 38 19.26 11.28 8.96
C PHE A 38 19.57 10.93 7.51
N THR A 39 19.68 11.96 6.68
CA THR A 39 19.98 11.83 5.26
C THR A 39 21.48 11.95 5.03
N VAL A 40 22.09 10.90 4.50
CA VAL A 40 23.46 10.88 3.97
C VAL A 40 23.38 11.18 2.47
N LYS A 41 24.05 12.25 2.02
CA LYS A 41 24.05 12.64 0.60
C LYS A 41 24.81 11.62 -0.24
N SER A 42 24.36 11.41 -1.48
CA SER A 42 25.16 10.62 -2.43
C SER A 42 26.55 11.23 -2.59
N TYR A 43 27.57 10.37 -2.58
CA TYR A 43 28.97 10.79 -2.67
C TYR A 43 29.61 10.26 -3.96
N PRO A 44 30.65 10.94 -4.50
CA PRO A 44 31.16 10.67 -5.84
C PRO A 44 31.68 9.24 -6.09
N THR A 45 32.13 8.55 -5.04
CA THR A 45 32.66 7.18 -5.09
C THR A 45 31.65 6.13 -4.63
N MET A 46 30.36 6.50 -4.46
CA MET A 46 29.33 5.58 -4.00
C MET A 46 29.19 4.39 -4.96
N ALA A 47 29.37 3.18 -4.45
CA ALA A 47 29.29 1.94 -5.21
C ALA A 47 28.37 0.92 -4.53
N ASP A 48 27.92 -0.06 -5.31
CA ASP A 48 27.22 -1.24 -4.79
C ASP A 48 28.15 -2.00 -3.84
N GLY A 49 27.66 -2.31 -2.65
CA GLY A 49 28.42 -2.96 -1.58
C GLY A 49 29.12 -2.02 -0.61
N ASP A 50 29.01 -0.69 -0.75
CA ASP A 50 29.48 0.24 0.28
C ASP A 50 28.65 0.09 1.57
N TYR A 51 29.31 0.12 2.72
CA TYR A 51 28.65 0.04 4.03
C TYR A 51 28.77 1.37 4.77
N VAL A 52 27.63 1.99 5.08
CA VAL A 52 27.55 3.31 5.73
C VAL A 52 27.13 3.15 7.18
N GLN A 53 27.93 3.63 8.12
CA GLN A 53 27.66 3.59 9.55
C GLN A 53 27.47 4.99 10.11
N LEU A 54 26.33 5.25 10.77
CA LEU A 54 26.00 6.52 11.41
C LEU A 54 26.34 6.48 12.90
N PHE A 55 26.99 7.52 13.40
CA PHE A 55 27.47 7.63 14.77
C PHE A 55 26.92 8.87 15.47
N PHE A 56 26.61 8.71 16.76
CA PHE A 56 26.38 9.82 17.69
C PHE A 56 27.56 9.93 18.65
N THR A 57 28.14 11.12 18.76
CA THR A 57 29.11 11.48 19.78
C THR A 57 28.41 12.29 20.86
N VAL A 58 28.27 11.70 22.05
CA VAL A 58 27.63 12.33 23.22
C VAL A 58 28.64 12.38 24.35
N ASP A 59 28.93 13.57 24.87
CA ASP A 59 29.90 13.78 25.96
C ASP A 59 31.28 13.11 25.72
N GLY A 60 31.73 13.11 24.46
CA GLY A 60 33.00 12.50 24.04
C GLY A 60 32.94 10.99 23.77
N VAL A 61 31.80 10.33 23.97
CA VAL A 61 31.59 8.92 23.65
C VAL A 61 30.92 8.78 22.29
N ARG A 62 31.64 8.24 21.30
CA ARG A 62 31.15 7.99 19.95
C ARG A 62 30.54 6.58 19.85
N THR A 63 29.24 6.50 19.54
CA THR A 63 28.45 5.26 19.49
C THR A 63 27.80 5.11 18.13
N GLN A 64 27.85 3.92 17.52
CA GLN A 64 27.12 3.63 16.29
C GLN A 64 25.62 3.56 16.60
N VAL A 65 24.80 4.31 15.86
CA VAL A 65 23.35 4.44 16.08
C VAL A 65 22.51 4.04 14.86
N GLY A 66 23.15 3.79 13.72
CA GLY A 66 22.51 3.31 12.52
C GLY A 66 23.51 2.78 11.51
N GLU A 67 23.02 2.04 10.53
CA GLU A 67 23.81 1.45 9.44
C GLU A 67 22.97 1.33 8.18
N TYR A 68 23.63 1.23 7.03
CA TYR A 68 22.98 1.08 5.72
C TYR A 68 23.95 0.47 4.70
N ASP A 69 23.55 -0.64 4.04
CA ASP A 69 24.26 -1.20 2.89
C ASP A 69 23.78 -0.56 1.58
N VAL A 70 24.69 -0.03 0.78
CA VAL A 70 24.40 0.57 -0.52
C VAL A 70 24.19 -0.54 -1.56
N SER A 71 22.97 -0.67 -2.05
CA SER A 71 22.66 -1.56 -3.19
C SER A 71 22.83 -0.83 -4.52
N ASP A 72 22.98 -1.59 -5.62
CA ASP A 72 23.09 -1.06 -6.99
C ASP A 72 21.99 -0.03 -7.34
N THR A 73 20.74 -0.27 -6.90
CA THR A 73 19.63 0.68 -7.12
C THR A 73 19.71 1.98 -6.31
N LYS A 74 20.59 2.04 -5.31
CA LYS A 74 20.81 3.18 -4.41
C LYS A 74 22.06 3.97 -4.74
N VAL A 75 22.93 3.45 -5.61
CA VAL A 75 24.09 4.16 -6.13
C VAL A 75 23.67 5.50 -6.74
N GLY A 76 24.30 6.58 -6.30
CA GLY A 76 24.01 7.95 -6.75
C GLY A 76 22.77 8.60 -6.12
N THR A 77 22.08 7.95 -5.18
CA THR A 77 20.92 8.51 -4.47
C THR A 77 21.21 8.78 -2.99
N ASP A 78 20.50 9.74 -2.39
CA ASP A 78 20.61 10.03 -0.96
C ASP A 78 20.10 8.85 -0.11
N LEU A 79 20.83 8.48 0.95
CA LEU A 79 20.46 7.41 1.88
C LEU A 79 19.79 8.00 3.11
N VAL A 80 18.73 7.34 3.61
CA VAL A 80 18.01 7.79 4.81
C VAL A 80 18.14 6.71 5.90
N ILE A 81 18.83 7.06 6.98
CA ILE A 81 19.06 6.18 8.14
C ILE A 81 18.13 6.62 9.27
N THR A 82 17.35 5.68 9.82
CA THR A 82 16.40 5.97 10.91
C THR A 82 17.02 5.62 12.27
N VAL A 83 17.05 6.58 13.19
CA VAL A 83 17.52 6.41 14.57
C VAL A 83 16.32 6.37 15.52
N PRO A 84 16.13 5.30 16.31
CA PRO A 84 14.95 5.12 17.17
C PRO A 84 14.73 6.26 18.17
N LYS A 85 13.45 6.55 18.49
CA LYS A 85 13.05 7.58 19.45
C LYS A 85 13.70 7.39 20.83
N ALA A 86 13.93 6.15 21.26
CA ALA A 86 14.60 5.84 22.51
C ALA A 86 16.06 6.34 22.53
N THR A 87 16.81 6.13 21.43
CA THR A 87 18.19 6.61 21.26
C THR A 87 18.24 8.14 21.25
N MET A 88 17.28 8.80 20.58
CA MET A 88 17.13 10.25 20.64
C MET A 88 16.82 10.72 22.06
N THR A 89 15.91 10.06 22.77
CA THR A 89 15.51 10.43 24.14
C THR A 89 16.65 10.25 25.14
N ALA A 90 17.53 9.26 24.95
CA ALA A 90 18.70 9.04 25.81
C ALA A 90 19.72 10.21 25.76
N ALA A 91 19.70 10.99 24.69
CA ALA A 91 20.53 12.19 24.54
C ALA A 91 19.80 13.49 24.91
N LEU A 92 18.62 13.44 25.54
CA LEU A 92 17.81 14.62 25.88
C LEU A 92 18.60 15.67 26.69
N ASN A 93 18.43 16.93 26.30
CA ASN A 93 19.10 18.12 26.80
C ASN A 93 20.63 18.15 26.58
N LYS A 94 21.16 17.37 25.64
CA LYS A 94 22.57 17.37 25.26
C LYS A 94 22.77 17.85 23.83
N THR A 95 23.96 18.39 23.54
CA THR A 95 24.41 18.59 22.16
C THR A 95 25.20 17.37 21.75
N ILE A 96 24.78 16.71 20.68
CA ILE A 96 25.44 15.53 20.10
C ILE A 96 26.18 15.93 18.82
N GLY A 97 27.30 15.27 18.53
CA GLY A 97 27.89 15.26 17.19
C GLY A 97 27.31 14.10 16.40
N VAL A 98 26.85 14.33 15.16
CA VAL A 98 26.35 13.28 14.28
C VAL A 98 27.24 13.20 13.05
N ASP A 99 27.94 12.10 12.88
CA ASP A 99 28.84 11.83 11.76
C ASP A 99 28.62 10.41 11.23
N TYR A 100 29.19 10.10 10.06
CA TYR A 100 29.12 8.77 9.49
C TYR A 100 30.46 8.38 8.85
N VAL A 101 30.68 7.07 8.78
CA VAL A 101 31.80 6.44 8.07
C VAL A 101 31.22 5.63 6.93
N VAL A 102 31.83 5.77 5.76
CA VAL A 102 31.60 4.89 4.61
C VAL A 102 32.79 3.96 4.53
N SER A 103 32.54 2.66 4.60
CA SER A 103 33.49 1.61 4.25
C SER A 103 33.21 1.18 2.82
N PRO A 104 34.00 1.65 1.84
CA PRO A 104 33.77 1.31 0.44
C PRO A 104 34.02 -0.18 0.19
N PHE A 105 33.38 -0.75 -0.83
CA PHE A 105 33.65 -2.15 -1.22
C PHE A 105 35.13 -2.39 -1.56
N GLU A 106 35.79 -1.39 -2.16
CA GLU A 106 37.25 -1.33 -2.35
C GLU A 106 37.77 0.07 -1.97
N GLY A 107 38.68 0.15 -1.01
CA GLY A 107 39.34 1.40 -0.60
C GLY A 107 39.45 1.58 0.91
N ASP A 108 39.93 2.75 1.32
CA ASP A 108 40.00 3.15 2.73
C ASP A 108 38.68 3.80 3.18
N ASP A 109 38.38 3.68 4.47
CA ASP A 109 37.20 4.30 5.08
C ASP A 109 37.19 5.82 4.89
N LEU A 110 36.03 6.35 4.48
CA LEU A 110 35.78 7.77 4.34
C LEU A 110 34.92 8.27 5.50
N THR A 111 35.39 9.30 6.20
CA THR A 111 34.65 9.89 7.33
C THR A 111 34.03 11.23 6.94
N SER A 112 32.80 11.47 7.40
CA SER A 112 32.12 12.75 7.20
C SER A 112 32.44 13.79 8.26
N ALA A 113 32.16 15.06 7.94
CA ALA A 113 32.12 16.12 8.93
C ALA A 113 30.99 15.84 9.96
N SER A 114 31.20 16.21 11.23
CA SER A 114 30.19 16.04 12.27
C SER A 114 29.16 17.18 12.25
N LEU A 115 27.87 16.83 12.25
CA LEU A 115 26.73 17.73 12.48
C LEU A 115 26.51 17.93 13.99
N PRO A 116 26.72 19.12 14.57
CA PRO A 116 26.31 19.40 15.94
C PRO A 116 24.78 19.55 16.01
N LEU A 117 24.11 18.71 16.80
CA LEU A 117 22.66 18.69 16.96
C LEU A 117 22.26 18.71 18.44
N PHE A 118 21.40 19.63 18.84
CA PHE A 118 20.84 19.63 20.20
C PHE A 118 19.62 18.72 20.28
N ILE A 119 19.53 17.90 21.31
CA ILE A 119 18.35 17.05 21.53
C ILE A 119 17.52 17.67 22.65
N GLY A 120 16.31 18.11 22.34
CA GLY A 120 15.41 18.84 23.25
C GLY A 120 15.04 20.24 22.73
N VAL A 121 14.44 21.07 23.58
CA VAL A 121 14.05 22.44 23.22
C VAL A 121 15.18 23.41 23.55
N ARG A 122 15.75 24.07 22.55
CA ARG A 122 16.73 25.16 22.74
C ARG A 122 15.99 26.46 23.07
N ALA A 123 16.27 27.05 24.22
CA ALA A 123 15.86 28.42 24.52
C ALA A 123 16.61 29.39 23.59
N VAL A 124 15.90 30.04 22.67
CA VAL A 124 16.48 31.05 21.78
C VAL A 124 16.55 32.36 22.57
N THR A 125 17.75 32.85 22.83
CA THR A 125 17.97 34.20 23.37
C THR A 125 17.39 35.20 22.35
N LYS A 126 16.29 35.87 22.71
CA LYS A 126 15.67 36.89 21.86
C LYS A 126 16.55 38.14 21.77
N LEU A 127 16.57 38.77 20.60
CA LEU A 127 17.20 40.08 20.42
C LEU A 127 16.38 41.16 21.17
N ILE A 128 17.01 42.28 21.51
CA ILE A 128 16.34 43.40 22.18
C ILE A 128 15.14 43.92 21.35
N ALA A 129 14.10 44.42 22.02
CA ALA A 129 12.88 44.89 21.36
C ALA A 129 13.13 46.12 20.45
N PRO A 130 12.33 46.31 19.39
CA PRO A 130 12.33 47.56 18.63
C PRO A 130 11.74 48.72 19.45
N VAL A 131 11.94 49.95 18.97
CA VAL A 131 11.37 51.17 19.58
C VAL A 131 10.47 51.87 18.57
N VAL A 132 9.25 52.23 18.97
CA VAL A 132 8.41 53.17 18.21
C VAL A 132 8.78 54.58 18.64
N VAL A 133 9.25 55.41 17.70
CA VAL A 133 9.86 56.71 18.02
C VAL A 133 8.82 57.71 18.54
N GLU A 134 7.60 57.64 18.02
CA GLU A 134 6.48 58.52 18.32
C GLU A 134 5.68 58.07 19.56
N ALA A 135 5.98 56.90 20.12
CA ALA A 135 5.32 56.42 21.33
C ALA A 135 5.96 57.00 22.60
N THR A 136 5.14 57.44 23.55
CA THR A 136 5.60 57.81 24.90
C THR A 136 5.41 56.62 25.83
N GLY A 137 6.51 55.93 26.14
CA GLY A 137 6.46 54.66 26.89
C GLY A 137 5.85 53.54 26.05
N ASP A 138 4.73 52.97 26.50
CA ASP A 138 3.97 51.94 25.78
C ASP A 138 2.70 52.49 25.11
N GLN A 139 2.53 53.81 25.02
CA GLN A 139 1.34 54.47 24.45
C GLN A 139 1.68 55.21 23.14
N LEU A 140 0.82 55.05 22.14
CA LEU A 140 0.86 55.80 20.87
C LEU A 140 -0.46 56.54 20.69
N ASP A 141 -0.37 57.85 20.48
CA ASP A 141 -1.53 58.72 20.26
C ASP A 141 -2.27 58.37 18.97
N VAL A 142 -3.59 58.61 18.96
CA VAL A 142 -4.46 58.39 17.80
C VAL A 142 -4.11 59.29 16.61
N GLU A 143 -3.44 60.43 16.81
CA GLU A 143 -3.04 61.31 15.70
C GLU A 143 -2.09 60.61 14.70
N PHE A 144 -1.24 59.71 15.16
CA PHE A 144 -0.30 58.97 14.29
C PHE A 144 -0.98 57.89 13.43
N LEU A 145 -2.28 57.64 13.65
CA LEU A 145 -3.08 56.83 12.74
C LEU A 145 -3.26 57.47 11.36
N ASP A 146 -3.07 58.78 11.23
CA ASP A 146 -3.19 59.50 9.96
C ASP A 146 -1.83 59.77 9.30
N TYR A 147 -0.73 59.80 10.07
CA TYR A 147 0.60 60.20 9.60
C TYR A 147 1.62 59.05 9.51
N GLY A 148 1.37 57.91 10.16
CA GLY A 148 2.31 56.80 10.25
C GLY A 148 3.29 56.96 11.41
N ILE A 149 4.18 55.99 11.59
CA ILE A 149 5.19 55.97 12.66
C ILE A 149 6.56 55.53 12.14
N SER A 150 7.60 55.80 12.93
CA SER A 150 8.96 55.35 12.71
C SER A 150 9.30 54.25 13.70
N VAL A 151 9.65 53.05 13.22
CA VAL A 151 10.13 51.96 14.06
C VAL A 151 11.64 51.85 13.98
N ARG A 152 12.32 52.12 15.09
CA ARG A 152 13.77 52.08 15.22
C ARG A 152 14.23 50.74 15.79
N ILE A 153 15.01 50.00 15.01
CA ILE A 153 15.73 48.81 15.41
C ILE A 153 17.07 49.21 16.04
N PRO A 154 17.31 48.93 17.34
CA PRO A 154 18.57 49.26 17.99
C PRO A 154 19.73 48.39 17.47
N ILE A 155 20.97 48.80 17.75
CA ILE A 155 22.15 47.98 17.46
C ILE A 155 22.10 46.75 18.37
N TYR A 156 21.76 45.60 17.80
CA TYR A 156 21.71 44.33 18.53
C TYR A 156 23.09 43.64 18.57
N ALA A 157 23.27 42.77 19.55
CA ALA A 157 24.50 42.02 19.74
C ALA A 157 24.85 41.21 18.49
N GLY A 158 26.01 41.49 17.90
CA GLY A 158 26.50 40.81 16.70
C GLY A 158 25.95 41.32 15.38
N MET A 159 25.31 42.50 15.31
CA MET A 159 24.88 43.13 14.05
C MET A 159 26.06 43.24 13.06
N ALA A 160 25.88 42.72 11.84
CA ALA A 160 26.91 42.70 10.80
C ALA A 160 26.39 43.24 9.45
N ILE A 161 27.33 43.68 8.60
CA ILE A 161 27.02 44.06 7.22
C ILE A 161 26.46 42.81 6.50
N ASN A 162 25.38 43.01 5.74
CA ASN A 162 24.58 42.00 5.06
C ASN A 162 23.55 41.23 5.91
N ASP A 163 23.41 41.50 7.21
CA ASP A 163 22.23 41.03 7.95
C ASP A 163 20.95 41.63 7.29
N GLU A 164 19.94 40.82 7.01
CA GLU A 164 18.63 41.28 6.54
C GLU A 164 17.67 41.35 7.73
N ILE A 165 17.26 42.57 8.09
CA ILE A 165 16.31 42.82 9.17
C ILE A 165 14.91 42.89 8.56
N ARG A 166 13.97 42.10 9.07
CA ARG A 166 12.56 42.15 8.70
C ARG A 166 11.73 42.62 9.89
N LEU A 167 11.04 43.74 9.73
CA LEU A 167 10.08 44.29 10.68
C LEU A 167 8.74 43.53 10.57
N LEU A 168 8.09 43.32 11.71
CA LEU A 168 6.84 42.59 11.88
C LEU A 168 5.91 43.42 12.78
N ILE A 169 4.73 43.78 12.28
CA ILE A 169 3.67 44.44 13.05
C ILE A 169 2.39 43.61 12.90
N GLY A 170 1.83 43.15 14.03
CA GLY A 170 0.71 42.20 14.05
C GLY A 170 1.15 40.72 14.02
N THR A 171 0.17 39.81 13.88
CA THR A 171 0.41 38.35 13.88
C THR A 171 0.48 37.81 12.44
N PRO A 172 1.52 37.05 12.04
CA PRO A 172 1.58 36.43 10.71
C PRO A 172 0.34 35.59 10.40
N GLY A 173 -0.31 35.85 9.26
CA GLY A 173 -1.53 35.15 8.83
C GLY A 173 -2.83 35.89 9.13
N GLU A 174 -2.80 36.97 9.92
CA GLU A 174 -3.95 37.88 10.08
C GLU A 174 -3.98 38.93 8.96
N SER A 175 -5.18 39.43 8.63
CA SER A 175 -5.37 40.49 7.64
C SER A 175 -4.75 41.84 8.05
N THR A 176 -4.39 41.98 9.32
CA THR A 176 -3.78 43.16 9.95
C THR A 176 -2.26 43.11 10.00
N PHE A 177 -1.64 42.04 9.45
CA PHE A 177 -0.20 41.83 9.50
C PHE A 177 0.55 42.70 8.48
N TYR A 178 1.51 43.47 8.98
CA TYR A 178 2.41 44.30 8.17
C TYR A 178 3.86 43.86 8.33
N THR A 179 4.61 43.88 7.23
CA THR A 179 6.04 43.56 7.23
C THR A 179 6.82 44.43 6.24
N ASP A 180 8.05 44.77 6.61
CA ASP A 180 9.01 45.47 5.75
C ASP A 180 10.44 44.95 6.03
N LYS A 181 11.37 45.12 5.10
CA LYS A 181 12.75 44.59 5.23
C LYS A 181 13.83 45.54 4.76
N ILE A 182 14.95 45.56 5.48
CA ILE A 182 16.16 46.33 5.16
C ILE A 182 17.40 45.46 5.34
N LYS A 183 18.30 45.51 4.36
CA LYS A 183 19.64 44.89 4.47
C LYS A 183 20.63 45.87 5.10
N VAL A 184 21.32 45.45 6.16
CA VAL A 184 22.30 46.25 6.90
C VAL A 184 23.50 46.54 6.02
N ARG A 185 23.75 47.82 5.72
CA ARG A 185 24.91 48.28 4.94
C ARG A 185 26.06 48.80 5.81
N ALA A 186 25.80 49.11 7.08
CA ALA A 186 26.76 49.54 8.09
C ALA A 186 26.16 49.26 9.48
N VAL A 187 27.00 48.99 10.48
CA VAL A 187 26.54 48.73 11.86
C VAL A 187 26.02 50.03 12.48
N ARG A 188 24.69 50.19 12.48
CA ARG A 188 23.96 51.34 13.06
C ARG A 188 22.52 50.93 13.36
N ALA A 189 21.83 51.73 14.19
CA ALA A 189 20.39 51.58 14.33
C ALA A 189 19.70 51.81 12.97
N VAL A 190 18.70 50.98 12.66
CA VAL A 190 17.95 51.02 11.40
C VAL A 190 16.53 51.49 11.70
N THR A 191 16.03 52.45 10.94
CA THR A 191 14.66 52.96 11.13
C THR A 191 13.81 52.60 9.91
N PHE A 192 12.64 52.02 10.18
CA PHE A 192 11.59 51.76 9.21
C PHE A 192 10.54 52.88 9.28
N SER A 193 10.00 53.28 8.13
CA SER A 193 8.84 54.16 8.05
C SER A 193 7.60 53.31 7.83
N VAL A 194 6.68 53.31 8.79
CA VAL A 194 5.48 52.47 8.81
C VAL A 194 4.28 53.33 8.43
N PRO A 195 3.55 52.97 7.36
CA PRO A 195 2.44 53.77 6.86
C PRO A 195 1.20 53.70 7.77
N PRO A 196 0.33 54.73 7.76
CA PRO A 196 -0.94 54.79 8.49
C PRO A 196 -1.77 53.50 8.47
N ASN A 197 -1.95 52.91 7.29
CA ASN A 197 -2.77 51.72 7.08
C ASN A 197 -2.28 50.47 7.82
N ALA A 198 -1.00 50.41 8.21
CA ALA A 198 -0.44 49.33 9.01
C ALA A 198 -0.76 49.46 10.52
N ILE A 199 -1.21 50.65 10.96
CA ILE A 199 -1.39 51.01 12.38
C ILE A 199 -2.88 51.15 12.70
N VAL A 200 -3.67 51.69 11.76
CA VAL A 200 -5.14 51.88 11.87
C VAL A 200 -5.89 50.67 12.44
N PRO A 201 -5.59 49.41 12.04
CA PRO A 201 -6.28 48.24 12.59
C PRO A 201 -6.09 48.02 14.10
N PHE A 202 -5.10 48.67 14.71
CA PHE A 202 -4.77 48.56 16.13
C PHE A 202 -5.37 49.68 16.98
N LYS A 203 -6.21 50.57 16.43
CA LYS A 203 -6.91 51.59 17.23
C LYS A 203 -7.65 50.96 18.42
N ASN A 204 -7.39 51.46 19.63
CA ASN A 204 -7.87 50.94 20.92
C ASN A 204 -7.40 49.52 21.28
N ARG A 205 -6.37 49.01 20.61
CA ARG A 205 -5.77 47.70 20.83
C ARG A 205 -4.27 47.85 21.08
N LYS A 206 -3.64 46.80 21.61
CA LYS A 206 -2.19 46.72 21.63
C LYS A 206 -1.69 46.28 20.26
N MET A 207 -0.81 47.09 19.67
CA MET A 207 -0.05 46.81 18.47
C MET A 207 1.25 46.09 18.85
N PRO A 208 1.41 44.80 18.53
CA PRO A 208 2.67 44.10 18.72
C PRO A 208 3.64 44.49 17.60
N VAL A 209 4.84 44.91 17.98
CA VAL A 209 5.93 45.31 17.08
C VAL A 209 7.16 44.47 17.40
N ALA A 210 7.68 43.76 16.42
CA ALA A 210 8.87 42.92 16.54
C ALA A 210 9.69 42.96 15.24
N TYR A 211 10.88 42.39 15.27
CA TYR A 211 11.70 42.15 14.09
C TYR A 211 12.44 40.82 14.17
N GLU A 212 12.85 40.31 13.01
CA GLU A 212 13.71 39.14 12.87
C GLU A 212 14.94 39.47 12.02
N VAL A 213 16.05 38.78 12.28
CA VAL A 213 17.31 38.96 11.56
C VAL A 213 17.66 37.69 10.80
N MET A 214 17.81 37.80 9.48
CA MET A 214 18.34 36.76 8.62
C MET A 214 19.81 37.02 8.30
N ARG A 215 20.67 36.05 8.60
CA ARG A 215 22.11 36.12 8.34
C ARG A 215 22.51 35.10 7.28
N THR A 216 23.39 35.49 6.37
CA THR A 216 23.96 34.59 5.37
C THR A 216 24.56 33.35 6.04
N GLY A 217 24.04 32.16 5.71
CA GLY A 217 24.46 30.88 6.29
C GLY A 217 23.66 30.41 7.52
N VAL A 218 22.68 31.18 8.01
CA VAL A 218 21.77 30.78 9.09
C VAL A 218 20.38 30.51 8.51
N VAL A 219 19.89 29.28 8.66
CA VAL A 219 18.62 28.79 8.06
C VAL A 219 17.37 29.37 8.74
N THR A 220 17.48 29.75 10.02
CA THR A 220 16.36 30.27 10.81
C THR A 220 16.56 31.74 11.17
N PRO A 221 15.57 32.63 10.97
CA PRO A 221 15.63 34.01 11.45
C PRO A 221 15.79 34.08 12.98
N ILE A 222 16.61 35.00 13.47
CA ILE A 222 16.79 35.26 14.91
C ILE A 222 15.74 36.30 15.34
N PRO A 223 14.77 35.95 16.22
CA PRO A 223 13.69 36.86 16.60
C PRO A 223 14.09 37.84 17.71
N SER A 224 13.41 38.99 17.76
CA SER A 224 13.47 39.94 18.89
C SER A 224 12.38 39.72 19.94
N GLU A 225 12.53 40.37 21.08
CA GLU A 225 11.48 40.69 22.05
C GLU A 225 10.37 41.49 21.36
N VAL A 226 9.11 41.24 21.74
CA VAL A 226 7.94 41.92 21.16
C VAL A 226 7.62 43.15 21.99
N LEU A 227 7.61 44.33 21.37
CA LEU A 227 7.10 45.56 21.99
C LEU A 227 5.57 45.64 21.79
N GLY A 228 4.80 45.74 22.87
CA GLY A 228 3.36 45.98 22.77
C GLY A 228 3.03 47.45 22.99
N VAL A 229 2.57 48.15 21.95
CA VAL A 229 2.21 49.57 22.02
C VAL A 229 0.68 49.72 22.03
N LYS A 230 0.11 50.31 23.07
CA LYS A 230 -1.32 50.60 23.14
C LYS A 230 -1.61 51.83 22.28
N VAL A 231 -2.41 51.66 21.24
CA VAL A 231 -2.80 52.73 20.33
C VAL A 231 -4.14 53.28 20.81
N GLY A 232 -4.18 54.52 21.27
CA GLY A 232 -5.38 55.10 21.88
C GLY A 232 -5.14 56.50 22.44
N GLU A 233 -6.17 57.08 23.08
CA GLU A 233 -6.05 58.39 23.71
C GLU A 233 -4.98 58.37 24.80
N VAL A 234 -3.99 59.25 24.68
CA VAL A 234 -3.03 59.55 25.74
C VAL A 234 -3.81 60.23 26.87
N GLU A 235 -3.70 59.74 28.11
CA GLU A 235 -4.32 60.42 29.25
C GLU A 235 -3.64 61.76 29.46
N ASP A 236 -4.32 62.86 29.12
CA ASP A 236 -3.92 64.21 29.52
C ASP A 236 -4.08 64.34 31.04
N PRO A 237 -2.97 64.45 31.81
CA PRO A 237 -3.01 64.53 33.27
C PRO A 237 -3.69 65.82 33.78
N ASN A 238 -4.00 66.78 32.90
CA ASN A 238 -4.64 68.04 33.28
C ASN A 238 -6.18 67.99 33.28
N LEU A 239 -6.81 66.92 32.78
CA LEU A 239 -8.28 66.79 32.71
C LEU A 239 -8.86 65.97 33.87
N LEU A 240 -10.00 66.44 34.41
CA LEU A 240 -10.77 65.72 35.43
C LEU A 240 -11.51 64.50 34.84
N ALA A 241 -11.89 63.54 35.70
CA ALA A 241 -12.53 62.29 35.30
C ALA A 241 -13.84 62.50 34.50
N VAL A 242 -14.12 61.61 33.53
CA VAL A 242 -15.35 61.70 32.72
C VAL A 242 -16.62 61.53 33.59
N PRO A 243 -17.69 62.34 33.40
CA PRO A 243 -18.95 62.15 34.10
C PRO A 243 -19.70 60.91 33.56
N VAL A 244 -20.68 60.41 34.30
CA VAL A 244 -21.49 59.22 33.93
C VAL A 244 -22.98 59.54 33.97
N ILE A 245 -23.80 59.00 33.07
CA ILE A 245 -25.27 59.01 33.22
C ILE A 245 -25.75 57.61 33.59
N SER A 246 -26.46 57.49 34.71
CA SER A 246 -26.86 56.19 35.29
C SER A 246 -27.84 55.41 34.41
N GLU A 247 -28.67 56.12 33.65
CA GLU A 247 -29.70 55.59 32.77
C GLU A 247 -29.22 55.45 31.31
N ALA A 248 -28.00 55.88 30.99
CA ALA A 248 -27.38 55.64 29.69
C ALA A 248 -26.80 54.23 29.64
N THR A 249 -26.96 53.55 28.50
CA THR A 249 -26.30 52.26 28.25
C THR A 249 -25.20 52.48 27.22
N GLY A 250 -23.95 52.40 27.66
CA GLY A 250 -22.79 52.76 26.82
C GLY A 250 -22.88 54.23 26.40
N SER A 251 -22.84 54.48 25.10
CA SER A 251 -23.02 55.83 24.54
C SER A 251 -24.47 56.16 24.20
N VAL A 252 -25.45 55.27 24.40
CA VAL A 252 -26.85 55.52 24.00
C VAL A 252 -27.68 55.94 25.21
N LEU A 253 -28.39 57.07 25.07
CA LEU A 253 -29.36 57.55 26.05
C LEU A 253 -30.76 57.49 25.45
N ASN A 254 -31.56 56.52 25.88
CA ASN A 254 -32.95 56.38 25.43
C ASN A 254 -33.91 57.11 26.39
N PRO A 255 -34.51 58.25 25.98
CA PRO A 255 -35.39 59.02 26.84
C PRO A 255 -36.71 58.29 27.18
N ASP A 256 -37.13 57.31 26.38
CA ASP A 256 -38.34 56.53 26.65
C ASP A 256 -38.15 55.57 27.85
N LEU A 257 -36.90 55.23 28.17
CA LEU A 257 -36.53 54.41 29.35
C LEU A 257 -36.37 55.23 30.64
N ALA A 258 -36.38 56.56 30.55
CA ALA A 258 -36.18 57.48 31.66
C ALA A 258 -37.24 58.62 31.65
N PRO A 259 -38.53 58.29 31.84
CA PRO A 259 -39.65 59.21 31.61
C PRO A 259 -39.66 60.44 32.53
N THR A 260 -38.89 60.40 33.62
CA THR A 260 -38.78 61.50 34.59
C THR A 260 -37.44 62.26 34.50
N GLY A 261 -36.57 61.91 33.54
CA GLY A 261 -35.20 62.43 33.41
C GLY A 261 -34.14 61.44 33.87
N VAL A 262 -32.87 61.84 33.75
CA VAL A 262 -31.69 61.00 33.97
C VAL A 262 -30.77 61.60 35.02
N THR A 263 -29.89 60.79 35.59
CA THR A 263 -29.04 61.12 36.71
C THR A 263 -27.58 61.12 36.26
N ALA A 264 -27.01 62.31 36.11
CA ALA A 264 -25.60 62.54 35.86
C ALA A 264 -24.82 62.45 37.18
N LEU A 265 -23.74 61.67 37.18
CA LEU A 265 -22.86 61.45 38.32
C LEU A 265 -21.54 62.21 38.06
N ILE A 266 -21.25 63.19 38.94
CA ILE A 266 -20.09 64.09 38.82
C ILE A 266 -19.07 63.75 39.92
N GLY A 267 -17.83 63.43 39.54
CA GLY A 267 -16.79 62.98 40.47
C GLY A 267 -16.98 61.55 41.00
N PRO A 268 -16.28 61.13 42.07
CA PRO A 268 -15.19 61.86 42.73
C PRO A 268 -13.99 61.97 41.79
N TYR A 269 -13.33 63.13 41.78
CA TYR A 269 -12.13 63.40 41.00
C TYR A 269 -10.93 63.66 41.92
N ALA A 270 -9.72 63.55 41.39
CA ALA A 270 -8.50 63.75 42.17
C ALA A 270 -8.43 65.16 42.75
N GLY A 271 -8.20 65.28 44.06
CA GLY A 271 -8.11 66.58 44.75
C GLY A 271 -9.46 67.25 45.04
N ILE A 272 -10.56 66.48 45.08
CA ILE A 272 -11.87 66.97 45.52
C ILE A 272 -11.83 67.45 46.98
N ALA A 273 -12.40 68.62 47.25
CA ALA A 273 -12.46 69.23 48.58
C ALA A 273 -13.87 69.76 48.89
N ASP A 274 -14.17 69.89 50.19
CA ASP A 274 -15.41 70.53 50.65
C ASP A 274 -15.41 72.01 50.24
N GLY A 275 -16.49 72.45 49.60
CA GLY A 275 -16.60 73.79 49.02
C GLY A 275 -16.04 73.93 47.60
N ASP A 276 -15.65 72.85 46.92
CA ASP A 276 -15.29 72.91 45.49
C ASP A 276 -16.49 73.42 44.67
N TYR A 277 -16.27 74.46 43.86
CA TYR A 277 -17.28 75.01 42.95
C TYR A 277 -17.14 74.37 41.56
N VAL A 278 -18.20 73.69 41.12
CA VAL A 278 -18.23 72.87 39.89
C VAL A 278 -19.29 73.36 38.93
N HIS A 279 -18.89 73.60 37.68
CA HIS A 279 -19.77 73.98 36.57
C HIS A 279 -19.99 72.78 35.65
N VAL A 280 -21.23 72.35 35.49
CA VAL A 280 -21.61 71.19 34.65
C VAL A 280 -22.36 71.68 33.42
N VAL A 281 -21.95 71.20 32.25
CA VAL A 281 -22.52 71.58 30.95
C VAL A 281 -23.08 70.33 30.24
N TRP A 282 -24.36 70.39 29.89
CA TRP A 282 -25.07 69.40 29.08
C TRP A 282 -25.37 69.97 27.69
N ALA A 283 -25.04 69.19 26.67
CA ALA A 283 -25.34 69.46 25.26
C ALA A 283 -24.92 70.86 24.79
N GLY A 284 -23.74 71.31 25.21
CA GLY A 284 -23.17 72.62 24.83
C GLY A 284 -23.71 73.83 25.62
N GLY A 285 -24.55 73.62 26.63
CA GLY A 285 -25.08 74.69 27.48
C GLY A 285 -26.28 75.44 26.88
N PRO A 286 -26.85 76.42 27.60
CA PRO A 286 -28.01 77.19 27.15
C PRO A 286 -27.75 77.95 25.82
N PRO A 287 -28.77 78.20 24.97
CA PRO A 287 -30.20 78.00 25.22
C PRO A 287 -30.75 76.61 24.85
N ALA A 288 -30.03 75.83 24.04
CA ALA A 288 -30.49 74.51 23.60
C ALA A 288 -30.20 73.41 24.64
N GLY A 289 -29.03 73.44 25.26
CA GLY A 289 -28.61 72.53 26.32
C GLY A 289 -29.01 73.03 27.70
N ALA A 290 -28.21 72.67 28.70
CA ALA A 290 -28.38 73.12 30.07
C ALA A 290 -27.04 73.24 30.78
N GLU A 291 -26.98 74.08 31.80
CA GLU A 291 -25.83 74.18 32.69
C GLU A 291 -26.27 74.29 34.13
N TRP A 292 -25.38 73.87 35.04
CA TRP A 292 -25.58 73.93 36.49
C TRP A 292 -24.28 74.32 37.17
N TYR A 293 -24.39 75.07 38.26
CA TYR A 293 -23.28 75.36 39.17
C TYR A 293 -23.58 74.70 40.52
N LEU A 294 -22.58 74.04 41.08
CA LEU A 294 -22.72 73.15 42.23
C LEU A 294 -21.60 73.42 43.24
N ASP A 295 -21.95 73.49 44.52
CA ASP A 295 -20.99 73.43 45.63
C ASP A 295 -20.90 71.99 46.13
N ILE A 296 -19.70 71.40 46.08
CA ILE A 296 -19.48 70.04 46.58
C ILE A 296 -19.35 70.08 48.10
N SER A 297 -20.34 69.55 48.81
CA SER A 297 -20.28 69.34 50.27
C SER A 297 -19.46 68.11 50.65
N GLU A 298 -18.94 68.06 51.88
CA GLU A 298 -18.21 66.94 52.50
C GLU A 298 -18.81 65.54 52.28
N LYS A 299 -20.14 65.43 52.11
CA LYS A 299 -20.86 64.17 51.83
C LYS A 299 -20.41 63.48 50.54
N TYR A 300 -19.94 64.22 49.54
CA TYR A 300 -19.65 63.71 48.19
C TYR A 300 -18.14 63.63 47.89
N LEU A 301 -17.28 63.64 48.91
CA LEU A 301 -15.83 63.48 48.72
C LEU A 301 -15.44 62.07 48.26
N ASN A 302 -16.22 61.05 48.65
CA ASN A 302 -15.96 59.64 48.34
C ASN A 302 -17.06 59.01 47.46
N ALA A 303 -18.00 59.80 46.95
CA ALA A 303 -19.10 59.34 46.11
C ALA A 303 -19.50 60.41 45.09
N PRO A 304 -19.88 60.04 43.85
CA PRO A 304 -20.28 61.01 42.84
C PRO A 304 -21.44 61.88 43.32
N TYR A 305 -21.40 63.16 42.98
CA TYR A 305 -22.53 64.06 43.15
C TYR A 305 -23.63 63.73 42.12
N PRO A 306 -24.86 63.39 42.53
CA PRO A 306 -25.95 63.08 41.62
C PRO A 306 -26.67 64.35 41.16
N LEU A 307 -26.44 64.76 39.92
CA LEU A 307 -27.14 65.84 39.23
C LEU A 307 -28.31 65.28 38.40
N ARG A 308 -29.51 65.79 38.64
CA ARG A 308 -30.70 65.41 37.86
C ARG A 308 -30.81 66.25 36.59
N ILE A 309 -30.79 65.60 35.43
CA ILE A 309 -31.09 66.20 34.12
C ILE A 309 -32.54 65.85 33.76
N PRO A 310 -33.49 66.80 33.76
CA PRO A 310 -34.89 66.51 33.49
C PRO A 310 -35.14 66.06 32.04
N VAL A 311 -36.14 65.20 31.81
CA VAL A 311 -36.41 64.61 30.48
C VAL A 311 -36.64 65.66 29.38
N ASN A 312 -37.24 66.81 29.72
CA ASN A 312 -37.48 67.91 28.79
C ASN A 312 -36.19 68.63 28.32
N LYS A 313 -35.05 68.40 29.00
CA LYS A 313 -33.71 68.85 28.58
C LYS A 313 -32.97 67.81 27.74
N ILE A 314 -33.53 66.60 27.59
CA ILE A 314 -32.94 65.47 26.87
C ILE A 314 -33.68 65.26 25.54
N THR A 315 -35.01 65.27 25.56
CA THR A 315 -35.86 65.03 24.38
C THR A 315 -35.61 65.96 23.19
N PRO A 316 -35.17 67.24 23.34
CA PRO A 316 -34.81 68.07 22.19
C PRO A 316 -33.65 67.55 21.35
N PHE A 317 -32.82 66.67 21.93
CA PHE A 317 -31.63 66.13 21.30
C PHE A 317 -31.83 64.73 20.69
N ILE A 318 -33.07 64.23 20.62
CA ILE A 318 -33.35 62.96 19.95
C ILE A 318 -32.84 62.99 18.50
N GLY A 319 -32.04 61.99 18.14
CA GLY A 319 -31.33 61.86 16.86
C GLY A 319 -29.97 62.55 16.81
N GLN A 320 -29.49 63.16 17.91
CA GLN A 320 -28.24 63.93 17.95
C GLN A 320 -27.23 63.35 18.95
N LYS A 321 -25.95 63.59 18.67
CA LYS A 321 -24.87 63.37 19.64
C LYS A 321 -24.70 64.62 20.51
N VAL A 322 -24.68 64.43 21.81
CA VAL A 322 -24.53 65.47 22.83
C VAL A 322 -23.37 65.15 23.77
N THR A 323 -22.86 66.18 24.43
CA THR A 323 -21.78 66.02 25.42
C THR A 323 -22.27 66.36 26.83
N LEU A 324 -21.74 65.67 27.82
CA LEU A 324 -21.81 66.05 29.23
C LEU A 324 -20.37 66.25 29.73
N SER A 325 -20.07 67.43 30.23
CA SER A 325 -18.77 67.73 30.83
C SER A 325 -18.96 68.60 32.08
N TYR A 326 -17.93 68.67 32.91
CA TYR A 326 -17.89 69.61 34.03
C TYR A 326 -16.50 70.25 34.15
N SER A 327 -16.41 71.34 34.90
CA SER A 327 -15.15 71.98 35.26
C SER A 327 -15.16 72.39 36.73
N LYS A 328 -13.98 72.38 37.35
CA LYS A 328 -13.77 72.82 38.74
C LYS A 328 -13.07 74.18 38.73
N GLU A 329 -13.51 75.11 39.57
CA GLU A 329 -12.81 76.36 39.80
C GLU A 329 -11.55 76.13 40.66
N MET A 330 -10.42 76.61 40.17
CA MET A 330 -9.12 76.54 40.83
C MET A 330 -8.90 77.78 41.71
N PRO A 331 -8.00 77.73 42.72
CA PRO A 331 -7.75 78.86 43.61
C PRO A 331 -7.29 80.16 42.91
N ASP A 332 -6.79 80.07 41.68
CA ASP A 332 -6.38 81.20 40.85
C ASP A 332 -7.52 81.78 39.98
N GLY A 333 -8.74 81.26 40.13
CA GLY A 333 -9.93 81.64 39.37
C GLY A 333 -10.02 81.01 37.97
N SER A 334 -9.08 80.14 37.59
CA SER A 334 -9.16 79.37 36.35
C SER A 334 -10.07 78.15 36.51
N TRP A 335 -10.63 77.66 35.40
CA TRP A 335 -11.49 76.46 35.41
C TRP A 335 -10.72 75.27 34.85
N GLN A 336 -10.59 74.20 35.64
CA GLN A 336 -10.03 72.92 35.21
C GLN A 336 -11.13 72.04 34.62
N PRO A 337 -11.11 71.70 33.32
CA PRO A 337 -12.18 70.93 32.68
C PRO A 337 -12.04 69.41 32.89
N SER A 338 -13.16 68.70 32.79
CA SER A 338 -13.24 67.25 32.71
C SER A 338 -13.12 66.75 31.27
N LYS A 339 -12.82 65.46 31.10
CA LYS A 339 -13.14 64.75 29.86
C LYS A 339 -14.67 64.81 29.64
N ALA A 340 -15.10 64.99 28.39
CA ALA A 340 -16.52 65.03 28.04
C ALA A 340 -17.05 63.60 27.79
N LEU A 341 -18.19 63.27 28.39
CA LEU A 341 -18.97 62.09 28.04
C LEU A 341 -19.78 62.39 26.77
N VAL A 342 -19.57 61.63 25.70
CA VAL A 342 -20.35 61.75 24.45
C VAL A 342 -21.49 60.73 24.47
N LEU A 343 -22.73 61.21 24.27
CA LEU A 343 -23.94 60.39 24.21
C LEU A 343 -24.70 60.60 22.91
N ASP A 344 -25.31 59.54 22.39
CA ASP A 344 -26.24 59.50 21.27
C ASP A 344 -27.66 59.36 21.83
N VAL A 345 -28.48 60.39 21.68
CA VAL A 345 -29.84 60.39 22.25
C VAL A 345 -30.80 59.82 21.20
N LYS A 346 -31.28 58.58 21.38
CA LYS A 346 -32.13 57.89 20.39
C LYS A 346 -33.20 57.03 21.07
N ARG A 347 -34.30 56.78 20.37
CA ARG A 347 -35.41 55.93 20.82
C ARG A 347 -35.23 54.43 20.53
N GLU A 348 -34.03 54.02 20.16
CA GLU A 348 -33.74 52.63 19.79
C GLU A 348 -33.34 51.80 21.04
N SER A 349 -33.65 50.50 21.03
CA SER A 349 -33.11 49.55 22.00
C SER A 349 -31.59 49.42 21.76
N ALA A 350 -30.82 49.22 22.82
CA ALA A 350 -29.38 49.03 22.65
C ALA A 350 -29.11 47.66 22.01
N ALA A 351 -28.31 47.62 20.95
CA ALA A 351 -27.82 46.38 20.37
C ALA A 351 -26.89 45.68 21.36
N VAL A 352 -27.05 44.37 21.50
CA VAL A 352 -26.27 43.54 22.42
C VAL A 352 -25.67 42.35 21.67
N ALA A 353 -24.62 41.75 22.23
CA ALA A 353 -23.85 40.71 21.56
C ALA A 353 -24.72 39.57 21.00
N ALA A 354 -24.38 39.09 19.81
CA ALA A 354 -25.10 38.01 19.13
C ALA A 354 -25.10 36.69 19.95
N PRO A 355 -26.14 35.84 19.80
CA PRO A 355 -26.18 34.55 20.46
C PRO A 355 -25.15 33.59 19.87
N VAL A 356 -24.40 32.87 20.72
CA VAL A 356 -23.37 31.93 20.26
C VAL A 356 -23.96 30.53 20.08
N VAL A 357 -23.69 29.89 18.95
CA VAL A 357 -24.02 28.47 18.70
C VAL A 357 -22.73 27.64 18.81
N PRO A 358 -22.42 27.01 19.96
CA PRO A 358 -21.10 26.39 20.17
C PRO A 358 -20.81 25.19 19.25
N SER A 359 -21.84 24.55 18.72
CA SER A 359 -21.71 23.44 17.77
C SER A 359 -21.51 23.91 16.32
N SER A 360 -21.55 25.22 16.04
CA SER A 360 -21.21 25.76 14.72
C SER A 360 -19.73 26.14 14.65
N ALA A 361 -19.12 25.93 13.48
CA ALA A 361 -17.75 26.33 13.20
C ALA A 361 -17.71 27.13 11.90
N ASN A 362 -17.12 28.33 11.92
CA ASN A 362 -17.05 29.24 10.78
C ASN A 362 -18.43 29.52 10.13
N GLY A 363 -19.48 29.67 10.95
CA GLY A 363 -20.84 29.91 10.47
C GLY A 363 -21.50 28.68 9.82
N GLN A 364 -20.97 27.47 10.02
CA GLN A 364 -21.59 26.24 9.53
C GLN A 364 -21.91 25.29 10.67
N LEU A 365 -23.10 24.68 10.61
CA LEU A 365 -23.55 23.64 11.53
C LEU A 365 -23.70 22.32 10.76
N ASP A 366 -22.81 21.36 11.00
CA ASP A 366 -22.97 20.00 10.48
C ASP A 366 -24.05 19.28 11.29
N ILE A 367 -25.12 18.83 10.62
CA ILE A 367 -26.24 18.14 11.27
C ILE A 367 -25.81 16.86 12.01
N ARG A 368 -24.66 16.27 11.65
CA ARG A 368 -24.08 15.09 12.31
C ARG A 368 -23.46 15.43 13.68
N ASP A 369 -23.20 16.71 13.98
CA ASP A 369 -22.76 17.17 15.32
C ASP A 369 -23.93 17.44 16.26
N VAL A 370 -25.16 17.43 15.74
CA VAL A 370 -26.36 17.64 16.56
C VAL A 370 -26.82 16.31 17.13
N ASP A 371 -27.00 16.27 18.46
CA ASP A 371 -27.62 15.14 19.14
C ASP A 371 -29.13 15.13 18.85
N PRO A 372 -29.70 14.07 18.27
CA PRO A 372 -31.12 13.96 18.01
C PRO A 372 -32.00 14.03 19.26
N ALA A 373 -31.47 13.68 20.43
CA ALA A 373 -32.21 13.69 21.70
C ALA A 373 -32.28 15.08 22.32
N THR A 374 -31.24 15.89 22.18
CA THR A 374 -31.17 17.22 22.81
C THR A 374 -31.34 18.36 21.84
N GLY A 375 -30.90 18.26 20.58
CA GLY A 375 -30.91 19.37 19.63
C GLY A 375 -29.68 20.29 19.74
N VAL A 376 -29.79 21.51 19.22
CA VAL A 376 -28.70 22.50 19.17
C VAL A 376 -28.76 23.41 20.39
N VAL A 377 -27.63 23.57 21.08
CA VAL A 377 -27.50 24.53 22.19
C VAL A 377 -27.17 25.91 21.63
N VAL A 378 -27.92 26.92 22.06
CA VAL A 378 -27.67 28.32 21.74
C VAL A 378 -27.44 29.08 23.05
N THR A 379 -26.40 29.89 23.10
CA THR A 379 -25.98 30.61 24.30
C THR A 379 -26.15 32.11 24.10
N VAL A 380 -27.03 32.72 24.89
CA VAL A 380 -27.17 34.18 24.98
C VAL A 380 -26.08 34.70 25.94
N PRO A 381 -25.14 35.55 25.48
CA PRO A 381 -24.04 36.03 26.31
C PRO A 381 -24.50 36.87 27.50
N ALA A 382 -23.73 36.81 28.60
CA ALA A 382 -23.94 37.66 29.76
C ALA A 382 -23.93 39.16 29.38
N ASN A 383 -24.92 39.91 29.86
CA ASN A 383 -25.04 41.34 29.60
C ASN A 383 -25.26 42.12 30.90
N ALA A 384 -24.44 43.15 31.13
CA ALA A 384 -24.48 43.98 32.34
C ALA A 384 -25.76 44.82 32.49
N GLY A 385 -26.53 45.03 31.41
CA GLY A 385 -27.79 45.76 31.40
C GLY A 385 -29.03 44.92 31.75
N ILE A 386 -28.89 43.59 31.82
CA ILE A 386 -29.95 42.64 32.19
C ILE A 386 -30.22 42.73 33.70
N ARG A 387 -31.50 42.71 34.08
CA ARG A 387 -31.97 42.73 35.46
C ARG A 387 -32.83 41.51 35.76
N GLN A 388 -32.92 41.15 37.04
CA GLN A 388 -33.88 40.15 37.49
C GLN A 388 -35.30 40.56 37.06
N GLY A 389 -36.04 39.63 36.48
CA GLY A 389 -37.40 39.84 35.98
C GLY A 389 -37.49 40.31 34.52
N ASP A 390 -36.37 40.60 33.85
CA ASP A 390 -36.35 40.74 32.40
C ASP A 390 -36.71 39.39 31.74
N VAL A 391 -37.27 39.42 30.52
CA VAL A 391 -37.67 38.22 29.79
C VAL A 391 -36.92 38.10 28.48
N ILE A 392 -36.28 36.96 28.25
CA ILE A 392 -35.50 36.65 27.05
C ILE A 392 -36.28 35.69 26.15
N THR A 393 -36.41 36.02 24.88
CA THR A 393 -36.99 35.13 23.85
C THR A 393 -35.98 34.92 22.73
N LEU A 394 -35.62 33.67 22.45
CA LEU A 394 -34.74 33.28 21.36
C LEU A 394 -35.55 32.96 20.09
N TYR A 395 -35.04 33.39 18.95
CA TYR A 395 -35.53 33.10 17.62
C TYR A 395 -34.47 32.34 16.82
N TRP A 396 -34.89 31.25 16.19
CA TRP A 396 -34.17 30.51 15.17
C TRP A 396 -35.03 30.60 13.91
N ASP A 397 -34.64 31.48 13.01
CA ASP A 397 -35.38 31.81 11.79
C ASP A 397 -34.70 31.10 10.61
N SER A 398 -35.36 30.10 10.04
CA SER A 398 -34.80 29.29 8.96
C SER A 398 -35.32 29.81 7.62
N GLU A 399 -34.53 29.69 6.54
CA GLU A 399 -35.08 29.96 5.18
C GLU A 399 -36.26 29.02 4.80
N VAL A 400 -36.49 27.97 5.57
CA VAL A 400 -37.56 27.00 5.37
C VAL A 400 -38.47 27.07 6.59
N ASP A 401 -39.70 27.57 6.40
CA ASP A 401 -40.69 27.81 7.46
C ASP A 401 -40.89 26.63 8.43
N GLU A 402 -40.78 25.38 7.93
CA GLU A 402 -40.92 24.17 8.74
C GLU A 402 -39.80 24.02 9.80
N GLY A 403 -38.65 24.64 9.53
CA GLY A 403 -37.45 24.69 10.36
C GLY A 403 -37.44 25.81 11.40
N ASP A 404 -38.39 26.74 11.36
CA ASP A 404 -38.46 27.87 12.29
C ASP A 404 -38.74 27.41 13.72
N TYR A 405 -38.15 28.14 14.67
CA TYR A 405 -38.34 27.88 16.08
C TYR A 405 -38.22 29.15 16.93
N THR A 406 -39.21 29.36 17.78
CA THR A 406 -39.18 30.37 18.85
C THR A 406 -39.17 29.67 20.19
N SER A 407 -38.24 30.05 21.07
CA SER A 407 -38.19 29.49 22.42
C SER A 407 -39.37 29.95 23.27
N ASN A 408 -39.72 29.18 24.29
CA ASN A 408 -40.56 29.70 25.36
C ASN A 408 -39.86 30.89 26.08
N PRO A 409 -40.60 31.95 26.46
CA PRO A 409 -40.01 33.09 27.15
C PRO A 409 -39.32 32.70 28.45
N TYR A 410 -38.07 33.13 28.64
CA TYR A 410 -37.28 32.85 29.83
C TYR A 410 -37.21 34.06 30.77
N ILE A 411 -37.74 33.92 31.99
CA ILE A 411 -37.68 34.98 33.01
C ILE A 411 -36.33 34.91 33.72
N VAL A 412 -35.55 36.00 33.65
CA VAL A 412 -34.23 36.12 34.27
C VAL A 412 -34.35 36.08 35.78
N LYS A 413 -33.69 35.11 36.42
CA LYS A 413 -33.64 34.95 37.87
C LYS A 413 -32.48 35.76 38.45
N ALA A 414 -32.48 35.96 39.77
CA ALA A 414 -31.38 36.65 40.46
C ALA A 414 -30.01 35.98 40.23
N THR A 415 -29.98 34.66 40.07
CA THR A 415 -28.76 33.87 39.80
C THR A 415 -28.23 34.02 38.37
N ASP A 416 -29.06 34.52 37.45
CA ASP A 416 -28.75 34.56 36.03
C ASP A 416 -28.14 35.92 35.63
N VAL A 417 -28.23 36.93 36.52
CA VAL A 417 -27.69 38.27 36.27
C VAL A 417 -26.16 38.20 36.17
N GLY A 418 -25.63 38.63 35.03
CA GLY A 418 -24.20 38.57 34.72
C GLY A 418 -23.69 37.19 34.29
N GLN A 419 -24.57 36.23 33.99
CA GLN A 419 -24.23 34.89 33.49
C GLN A 419 -24.76 34.66 32.07
N ASP A 420 -24.15 33.71 31.36
CA ASP A 420 -24.66 33.23 30.07
C ASP A 420 -25.94 32.40 30.26
N ILE A 421 -26.90 32.56 29.35
CA ILE A 421 -28.18 31.84 29.39
C ILE A 421 -28.27 30.90 28.20
N ARG A 422 -28.57 29.62 28.45
CA ARG A 422 -28.61 28.57 27.43
C ARG A 422 -30.04 28.23 27.03
N PHE A 423 -30.26 28.16 25.73
CA PHE A 423 -31.47 27.68 25.07
C PHE A 423 -31.16 26.45 24.23
N THR A 424 -32.22 25.74 23.84
CA THR A 424 -32.09 24.55 23.02
C THR A 424 -33.10 24.57 21.88
N VAL A 425 -32.60 24.42 20.65
CA VAL A 425 -33.40 24.31 19.43
C VAL A 425 -33.57 22.82 19.11
N PRO A 426 -34.81 22.30 19.03
CA PRO A 426 -35.04 20.87 18.82
C PRO A 426 -34.43 20.35 17.51
N TYR A 427 -33.83 19.15 17.53
CA TYR A 427 -33.23 18.52 16.35
C TYR A 427 -34.21 18.41 15.17
N SER A 428 -35.49 18.17 15.44
CA SER A 428 -36.52 18.09 14.40
C SER A 428 -36.68 19.38 13.60
N ARG A 429 -36.47 20.55 14.24
CA ARG A 429 -36.54 21.87 13.59
C ARG A 429 -35.32 22.12 12.72
N VAL A 430 -34.13 21.88 13.29
CA VAL A 430 -32.85 21.98 12.55
C VAL A 430 -32.84 21.06 11.33
N ARG A 431 -33.41 19.85 11.44
CA ARG A 431 -33.53 18.90 10.33
C ARG A 431 -34.56 19.35 9.27
N ALA A 432 -35.69 19.93 9.69
CA ALA A 432 -36.71 20.44 8.77
C ALA A 432 -36.20 21.64 7.96
N GLY A 433 -35.30 22.46 8.54
CA GLY A 433 -34.62 23.56 7.85
C GLY A 433 -33.77 23.14 6.65
N GLY A 434 -33.29 21.88 6.62
CA GLY A 434 -32.48 21.35 5.51
C GLY A 434 -31.11 22.03 5.38
N GLU A 435 -30.46 21.91 4.21
CA GLU A 435 -29.14 22.52 3.96
C GLU A 435 -29.21 24.03 3.62
N LYS A 436 -29.80 24.82 4.50
CA LYS A 436 -30.15 26.24 4.28
C LYS A 436 -29.64 27.15 5.40
N MET A 437 -29.75 28.46 5.21
CA MET A 437 -29.40 29.41 6.26
C MET A 437 -30.43 29.40 7.40
N ALA A 438 -29.93 29.65 8.60
CA ALA A 438 -30.72 29.96 9.78
C ALA A 438 -30.10 31.17 10.51
N ASP A 439 -30.93 32.15 10.81
CA ASP A 439 -30.59 33.35 11.53
C ASP A 439 -31.01 33.20 12.99
N VAL A 440 -30.04 33.35 13.89
CA VAL A 440 -30.25 33.15 15.32
C VAL A 440 -30.17 34.50 16.03
N SER A 441 -31.26 34.89 16.70
CA SER A 441 -31.36 36.19 17.38
C SER A 441 -32.17 36.06 18.67
N TYR A 442 -32.18 37.11 19.50
CA TYR A 442 -32.99 37.13 20.72
C TYR A 442 -33.38 38.56 21.09
N ASP A 443 -34.51 38.68 21.78
CA ASP A 443 -34.94 39.94 22.39
C ASP A 443 -34.98 39.83 23.91
N ILE A 444 -34.65 40.94 24.58
CA ILE A 444 -34.80 41.10 26.03
C ILE A 444 -35.86 42.17 26.28
N THR A 445 -36.90 41.79 27.00
CA THR A 445 -38.01 42.69 27.35
C THR A 445 -38.04 42.99 28.84
N ARG A 446 -38.38 44.23 29.18
CA ARG A 446 -38.61 44.69 30.55
C ARG A 446 -40.02 45.25 30.64
N GLY A 447 -40.92 44.50 31.28
CA GLY A 447 -42.35 44.75 31.15
C GLY A 447 -42.82 44.46 29.72
N ALA A 448 -43.39 45.47 29.04
CA ALA A 448 -43.86 45.34 27.65
C ALA A 448 -42.89 45.90 26.60
N ALA A 449 -41.78 46.52 27.01
CA ALA A 449 -40.83 47.17 26.10
C ALA A 449 -39.61 46.27 25.86
N VAL A 450 -39.20 46.17 24.59
CA VAL A 450 -37.90 45.59 24.21
C VAL A 450 -36.81 46.57 24.62
N VAL A 451 -35.96 46.15 25.54
CA VAL A 451 -34.86 46.97 26.07
C VAL A 451 -33.53 46.67 25.39
N PHE A 452 -33.35 45.44 24.91
CA PHE A 452 -32.20 45.01 24.13
C PHE A 452 -32.63 44.06 23.02
N THR A 453 -31.96 44.17 21.89
CA THR A 453 -32.07 43.21 20.78
C THR A 453 -30.68 42.67 20.48
N GLY A 454 -30.54 41.35 20.49
CA GLY A 454 -29.32 40.67 20.14
C GLY A 454 -29.00 40.82 18.67
N GLU A 455 -27.73 41.06 18.34
CA GLU A 455 -27.24 40.94 16.98
C GLU A 455 -27.48 39.52 16.43
N VAL A 456 -27.58 39.38 15.11
CA VAL A 456 -27.91 38.10 14.46
C VAL A 456 -26.66 37.24 14.31
N THR A 457 -26.76 35.96 14.64
CA THR A 457 -25.80 34.94 14.23
C THR A 457 -26.34 34.18 13.03
N GLU A 458 -25.76 34.44 11.87
CA GLU A 458 -26.06 33.70 10.64
C GLU A 458 -25.29 32.37 10.63
N LEU A 459 -25.98 31.26 10.35
CA LEU A 459 -25.33 29.98 10.13
C LEU A 459 -25.97 29.18 9.00
N VAL A 460 -25.17 28.38 8.31
CA VAL A 460 -25.64 27.45 7.28
C VAL A 460 -25.70 26.05 7.89
N VAL A 461 -26.87 25.43 7.88
CA VAL A 461 -27.00 24.01 8.21
C VAL A 461 -26.47 23.20 7.03
N ARG A 462 -25.62 22.21 7.30
CA ARG A 462 -25.01 21.35 6.28
C ARG A 462 -25.18 19.88 6.65
N ASN A 463 -25.44 19.06 5.65
CA ASN A 463 -25.38 17.61 5.75
C ASN A 463 -24.10 17.13 5.05
N ALA A 464 -22.99 17.26 5.75
CA ALA A 464 -21.69 16.99 5.17
C ALA A 464 -21.60 15.53 4.68
N VAL A 465 -21.03 15.36 3.48
CA VAL A 465 -20.87 14.05 2.82
C VAL A 465 -20.11 13.11 3.75
N THR A 466 -20.57 11.86 3.86
CA THR A 466 -19.85 10.82 4.58
C THR A 466 -18.52 10.55 3.88
N PRO A 467 -17.40 10.43 4.62
CA PRO A 467 -16.08 10.24 4.02
C PRO A 467 -16.01 8.89 3.29
N ALA A 468 -15.20 8.78 2.24
CA ALA A 468 -14.99 7.50 1.55
C ALA A 468 -14.34 6.46 2.49
N ALA A 469 -14.62 5.18 2.26
CA ALA A 469 -13.92 4.10 2.93
C ALA A 469 -12.55 3.85 2.29
N GLU A 470 -11.62 3.34 3.08
CA GLU A 470 -10.26 3.04 2.63
C GLU A 470 -9.94 1.56 2.83
N ILE A 471 -9.03 1.01 2.03
CA ILE A 471 -8.46 -0.32 2.27
C ILE A 471 -7.08 -0.13 2.88
N VAL A 472 -6.89 -0.56 4.13
CA VAL A 472 -5.66 -0.33 4.90
C VAL A 472 -4.42 -0.88 4.20
N GLN A 473 -4.56 -2.00 3.49
CA GLN A 473 -3.46 -2.66 2.79
C GLN A 473 -3.22 -2.12 1.37
N ALA A 474 -4.05 -1.22 0.87
CA ALA A 474 -3.84 -0.64 -0.45
C ALA A 474 -2.76 0.45 -0.40
N ILE A 475 -1.85 0.44 -1.38
CA ILE A 475 -0.80 1.45 -1.53
C ILE A 475 -1.02 2.15 -2.87
N ASN A 476 -1.20 3.47 -2.86
CA ASN A 476 -1.51 4.26 -4.06
C ASN A 476 -2.68 3.67 -4.87
N ASP A 477 -3.78 3.38 -4.18
CA ASP A 477 -5.00 2.76 -4.72
C ASP A 477 -4.81 1.36 -5.34
N ARG A 478 -3.65 0.73 -5.13
CA ARG A 478 -3.38 -0.65 -5.57
C ARG A 478 -3.46 -1.61 -4.41
N LEU A 479 -4.36 -2.60 -4.52
CA LEU A 479 -4.53 -3.66 -3.54
C LEU A 479 -3.84 -4.93 -4.04
N ASN A 480 -2.84 -5.41 -3.31
CA ASN A 480 -2.31 -6.75 -3.51
C ASN A 480 -2.96 -7.71 -2.50
N PRO A 481 -3.71 -8.73 -2.94
CA PRO A 481 -4.34 -9.70 -2.02
C PRO A 481 -3.34 -10.42 -1.10
N ASP A 482 -2.06 -10.50 -1.50
CA ASP A 482 -1.02 -11.12 -0.69
C ASP A 482 -0.62 -10.28 0.53
N ASP A 483 -0.89 -8.97 0.52
CA ASP A 483 -0.72 -8.08 1.67
C ASP A 483 -1.90 -8.17 2.66
N CYS A 484 -2.90 -9.01 2.37
CA CYS A 484 -4.12 -9.21 3.18
C CYS A 484 -4.20 -10.60 3.84
N PRO A 485 -3.19 -11.09 4.59
CA PRO A 485 -3.18 -12.46 5.11
C PRO A 485 -4.36 -12.75 6.07
N ASN A 486 -4.86 -11.72 6.76
CA ASN A 486 -5.99 -11.82 7.69
C ASN A 486 -7.30 -11.24 7.13
N GLY A 487 -7.40 -11.11 5.80
CA GLY A 487 -8.53 -10.46 5.13
C GLY A 487 -8.25 -9.00 4.77
N VAL A 488 -9.15 -8.42 3.96
CA VAL A 488 -9.11 -7.03 3.50
C VAL A 488 -9.70 -6.15 4.58
N HIS A 489 -8.90 -5.26 5.16
CA HIS A 489 -9.33 -4.37 6.23
C HIS A 489 -9.88 -3.08 5.62
N VAL A 490 -11.20 -2.94 5.63
CA VAL A 490 -11.89 -1.73 5.21
C VAL A 490 -12.01 -0.78 6.40
N ARG A 491 -11.39 0.39 6.29
CA ARG A 491 -11.43 1.44 7.30
C ARG A 491 -12.52 2.46 6.97
N ILE A 492 -13.42 2.65 7.93
CA ILE A 492 -14.33 3.79 7.97
C ILE A 492 -13.71 4.83 8.92
N PRO A 493 -13.33 6.01 8.42
CA PRO A 493 -12.58 6.98 9.21
C PRO A 493 -13.45 7.63 10.30
N ALA A 494 -12.82 8.11 11.37
CA ALA A 494 -13.51 8.76 12.50
C ALA A 494 -14.31 10.01 12.09
N THR A 495 -13.94 10.64 10.97
CA THR A 495 -14.69 11.75 10.36
C THR A 495 -16.09 11.36 9.87
N ALA A 496 -16.43 10.06 9.84
CA ALA A 496 -17.80 9.57 9.64
C ALA A 496 -18.71 9.80 10.87
N LYS A 497 -18.15 10.25 12.01
CA LYS A 497 -18.86 10.58 13.25
C LYS A 497 -19.76 9.43 13.72
N LEU A 498 -19.20 8.22 13.78
CA LEU A 498 -19.91 7.00 14.15
C LEU A 498 -20.40 7.05 15.60
N ARG A 499 -21.63 6.59 15.86
CA ARG A 499 -22.24 6.56 17.19
C ARG A 499 -22.49 5.12 17.63
N LEU A 500 -22.60 4.91 18.94
CA LEU A 500 -22.95 3.60 19.49
C LEU A 500 -24.21 3.04 18.82
N ASN A 501 -24.18 1.76 18.44
CA ASN A 501 -25.25 1.03 17.76
C ASN A 501 -25.57 1.49 16.34
N ASP A 502 -24.82 2.42 15.76
CA ASP A 502 -24.91 2.69 14.32
C ASP A 502 -24.61 1.40 13.53
N GLU A 503 -25.33 1.20 12.44
CA GLU A 503 -25.16 0.03 11.57
C GLU A 503 -24.49 0.45 10.27
N VAL A 504 -23.29 -0.08 10.03
CA VAL A 504 -22.47 0.20 8.85
C VAL A 504 -22.50 -1.01 7.92
N THR A 505 -22.95 -0.81 6.69
CA THR A 505 -22.95 -1.85 5.65
C THR A 505 -21.93 -1.50 4.58
N VAL A 506 -20.84 -2.28 4.50
CA VAL A 506 -19.77 -2.17 3.51
C VAL A 506 -20.08 -3.08 2.34
N THR A 507 -19.93 -2.59 1.11
CA THR A 507 -20.08 -3.35 -0.13
C THR A 507 -18.86 -3.16 -1.02
N LEU A 508 -18.20 -4.27 -1.34
CA LEU A 508 -17.14 -4.33 -2.34
C LEU A 508 -17.70 -4.94 -3.61
N ARG A 509 -17.69 -4.18 -4.71
CA ARG A 509 -18.17 -4.61 -6.03
C ARG A 509 -16.99 -4.90 -6.95
N GLY A 510 -17.02 -6.08 -7.55
CA GLY A 510 -15.98 -6.57 -8.45
C GLY A 510 -16.53 -7.60 -9.43
N ALA A 511 -15.78 -8.66 -9.69
CA ALA A 511 -16.19 -9.74 -10.58
C ALA A 511 -17.51 -10.39 -10.12
N PRO A 512 -18.39 -10.80 -11.06
CA PRO A 512 -19.61 -11.54 -10.73
C PRO A 512 -19.31 -12.82 -9.94
N GLY A 513 -20.12 -13.13 -8.93
CA GLY A 513 -19.88 -14.26 -8.03
C GLY A 513 -18.90 -13.90 -6.90
N GLY A 514 -17.83 -14.68 -6.72
CA GLY A 514 -16.91 -14.57 -5.58
C GLY A 514 -16.09 -13.26 -5.48
N GLY A 515 -16.20 -12.36 -6.46
CA GLY A 515 -15.52 -11.05 -6.46
C GLY A 515 -16.37 -9.90 -5.94
N THR A 516 -17.61 -10.13 -5.52
CA THR A 516 -18.50 -9.11 -4.93
C THR A 516 -19.01 -9.57 -3.58
N MET A 517 -18.98 -8.69 -2.57
CA MET A 517 -19.41 -9.01 -1.22
C MET A 517 -19.99 -7.80 -0.49
N THR A 518 -20.96 -8.07 0.40
CA THR A 518 -21.51 -7.09 1.33
C THR A 518 -21.39 -7.62 2.76
N GLN A 519 -21.00 -6.77 3.70
CA GLN A 519 -20.91 -7.09 5.12
C GLN A 519 -21.39 -5.94 6.00
N THR A 520 -22.18 -6.28 7.01
CA THR A 520 -22.75 -5.33 7.96
C THR A 520 -22.09 -5.48 9.34
N ALA A 521 -21.77 -4.36 9.98
CA ALA A 521 -21.18 -4.28 11.31
C ALA A 521 -21.95 -3.25 12.16
N LYS A 522 -22.07 -3.52 13.47
CA LYS A 522 -22.61 -2.56 14.43
C LYS A 522 -21.50 -1.88 15.20
N VAL A 523 -21.60 -0.57 15.39
CA VAL A 523 -20.62 0.24 16.11
C VAL A 523 -20.76 -0.01 17.61
N THR A 524 -19.65 -0.40 18.25
CA THR A 524 -19.57 -0.63 19.70
C THR A 524 -19.23 0.64 20.48
N GLN A 525 -19.35 0.60 21.80
CA GLN A 525 -19.04 1.74 22.68
C GLN A 525 -17.60 2.27 22.48
N THR A 526 -16.64 1.37 22.29
CA THR A 526 -15.22 1.72 22.08
C THR A 526 -14.93 2.28 20.69
N GLN A 527 -15.84 2.10 19.73
CA GLN A 527 -15.70 2.57 18.34
C GLN A 527 -16.50 3.86 18.09
N ALA A 528 -17.43 4.21 18.97
CA ALA A 528 -18.17 5.46 18.90
C ALA A 528 -17.22 6.66 18.97
N GLY A 529 -17.32 7.60 18.02
CA GLY A 529 -16.41 8.74 17.86
C GLY A 529 -15.03 8.39 17.27
N GLY A 530 -14.74 7.11 17.02
CA GLY A 530 -13.50 6.61 16.45
C GLY A 530 -13.65 6.03 15.06
N GLU A 531 -12.62 5.32 14.59
CA GLU A 531 -12.66 4.56 13.34
C GLU A 531 -13.30 3.19 13.53
N LEU A 532 -13.85 2.64 12.44
CA LEU A 532 -14.35 1.27 12.37
C LEU A 532 -13.59 0.48 11.30
N ILE A 533 -13.08 -0.70 11.67
CA ILE A 533 -12.49 -1.65 10.72
C ILE A 533 -13.49 -2.78 10.46
N VAL A 534 -13.85 -2.97 9.19
CA VAL A 534 -14.65 -4.10 8.71
C VAL A 534 -13.72 -5.01 7.90
N VAL A 535 -13.62 -6.28 8.29
CA VAL A 535 -12.72 -7.24 7.64
C VAL A 535 -13.49 -8.09 6.63
N LEU A 536 -13.16 -7.95 5.35
CA LEU A 536 -13.67 -8.82 4.28
C LEU A 536 -12.70 -9.99 4.03
N PRO A 537 -13.17 -11.17 3.57
CA PRO A 537 -12.29 -12.30 3.27
C PRO A 537 -11.27 -11.99 2.16
N LYS A 538 -10.04 -12.51 2.32
CA LYS A 538 -8.97 -12.40 1.30
C LYS A 538 -9.41 -12.93 -0.08
N SER A 539 -10.27 -13.95 -0.11
CA SER A 539 -10.79 -14.57 -1.34
C SER A 539 -11.51 -13.57 -2.26
N VAL A 540 -12.16 -12.55 -1.69
CA VAL A 540 -12.87 -11.51 -2.46
C VAL A 540 -11.89 -10.64 -3.24
N ALA A 541 -10.76 -10.26 -2.63
CA ALA A 541 -9.70 -9.56 -3.34
C ALA A 541 -9.03 -10.47 -4.39
N GLN A 542 -8.78 -11.74 -4.06
CA GLN A 542 -8.17 -12.69 -5.00
C GLN A 542 -9.00 -12.89 -6.28
N ALA A 543 -10.32 -12.95 -6.17
CA ALA A 543 -11.22 -13.06 -7.32
C ALA A 543 -11.18 -11.84 -8.27
N ASN A 544 -10.61 -10.73 -7.81
CA ASN A 544 -10.53 -9.47 -8.55
C ASN A 544 -9.15 -9.13 -9.10
N ILE A 545 -8.15 -10.01 -8.98
CA ILE A 545 -6.81 -9.78 -9.56
C ILE A 545 -6.92 -9.37 -11.04
N GLY A 546 -6.27 -8.26 -11.39
CA GLY A 546 -6.29 -7.66 -12.73
C GLY A 546 -7.52 -6.78 -13.01
N ARG A 547 -8.33 -6.45 -12.00
CA ARG A 547 -9.54 -5.62 -12.13
C ARG A 547 -9.53 -4.46 -11.15
N THR A 548 -10.27 -3.41 -11.49
CA THR A 548 -10.62 -2.33 -10.57
C THR A 548 -11.89 -2.70 -9.81
N ILE A 549 -11.86 -2.63 -8.48
CA ILE A 549 -13.02 -2.81 -7.60
C ILE A 549 -13.58 -1.47 -7.14
N SER A 550 -14.88 -1.42 -6.85
CA SER A 550 -15.56 -0.28 -6.19
C SER A 550 -15.86 -0.65 -4.75
N LEU A 551 -15.48 0.20 -3.80
CA LEU A 551 -15.76 0.05 -2.38
C LEU A 551 -16.72 1.14 -1.94
N GLU A 552 -17.88 0.73 -1.44
CA GLU A 552 -18.95 1.61 -0.97
C GLU A 552 -19.31 1.22 0.46
N TYR A 553 -19.82 2.18 1.25
CA TYR A 553 -20.52 1.83 2.46
C TYR A 553 -21.73 2.74 2.68
N SER A 554 -22.62 2.26 3.53
CA SER A 554 -23.77 3.00 3.98
C SER A 554 -23.90 2.91 5.49
N LEU A 555 -24.43 3.96 6.09
CA LEU A 555 -24.53 4.16 7.53
C LEU A 555 -26.00 4.40 7.89
N LYS A 556 -26.53 3.56 8.77
CA LYS A 556 -27.86 3.70 9.35
C LYS A 556 -27.71 4.05 10.83
N ARG A 557 -28.19 5.22 11.23
CA ARG A 557 -28.09 5.70 12.61
C ARG A 557 -28.98 4.90 13.56
N ALA A 558 -28.50 4.62 14.77
CA ALA A 558 -29.23 3.86 15.78
C ALA A 558 -30.60 4.47 16.15
N ASN A 559 -30.67 5.81 16.17
CA ASN A 559 -31.85 6.57 16.58
C ASN A 559 -32.90 6.74 15.45
N GLY A 560 -32.70 6.09 14.30
CA GLY A 560 -33.56 6.21 13.12
C GLY A 560 -33.17 7.38 12.21
N GLY A 561 -33.58 7.31 10.94
CA GLY A 561 -33.24 8.29 9.90
C GLY A 561 -33.08 7.66 8.52
N ALA A 562 -32.90 8.50 7.50
CA ALA A 562 -32.51 8.05 6.17
C ALA A 562 -31.09 7.46 6.20
N GLN A 563 -30.83 6.49 5.33
CA GLN A 563 -29.53 5.85 5.22
C GLN A 563 -28.53 6.82 4.57
N GLU A 564 -27.43 7.10 5.26
CA GLU A 564 -26.33 7.91 4.72
C GLU A 564 -25.47 7.01 3.80
N VAL A 565 -25.18 7.45 2.58
CA VAL A 565 -24.40 6.68 1.60
C VAL A 565 -23.10 7.42 1.31
N ALA A 566 -21.98 6.74 1.48
CA ALA A 566 -20.66 7.30 1.20
C ALA A 566 -20.32 7.21 -0.29
N PRO A 567 -19.47 8.12 -0.80
CA PRO A 567 -18.99 8.05 -2.17
C PRO A 567 -18.13 6.79 -2.38
N PRO A 568 -18.18 6.17 -3.57
CA PRO A 568 -17.40 4.98 -3.89
C PRO A 568 -15.91 5.30 -3.97
N ALA A 569 -15.07 4.47 -3.34
CA ALA A 569 -13.62 4.44 -3.55
C ALA A 569 -13.25 3.36 -4.58
N ARG A 570 -12.23 3.58 -5.40
CA ARG A 570 -11.78 2.63 -6.42
C ARG A 570 -10.38 2.12 -6.12
N PHE A 571 -10.17 0.82 -6.29
CA PHE A 571 -8.86 0.19 -6.09
C PHE A 571 -8.53 -0.76 -7.24
N ASP A 572 -7.31 -0.69 -7.75
CA ASP A 572 -6.79 -1.65 -8.73
C ASP A 572 -6.23 -2.86 -7.99
N VAL A 573 -6.82 -4.04 -8.20
CA VAL A 573 -6.32 -5.26 -7.57
C VAL A 573 -5.19 -5.82 -8.43
N VAL A 574 -3.97 -5.75 -7.92
CA VAL A 574 -2.77 -6.21 -8.61
C VAL A 574 -2.24 -7.46 -7.94
N ALA A 575 -1.66 -8.38 -8.72
CA ALA A 575 -0.91 -9.48 -8.16
C ALA A 575 0.57 -9.27 -8.51
N VAL A 576 1.39 -9.08 -7.49
CA VAL A 576 2.83 -8.87 -7.63
C VAL A 576 3.55 -10.18 -7.33
N PRO A 577 4.60 -10.58 -8.08
CA PRO A 577 5.44 -11.69 -7.67
C PRO A 577 6.04 -11.46 -6.28
N GLY A 578 6.40 -12.54 -5.60
CA GLY A 578 7.11 -12.47 -4.34
C GLY A 578 8.51 -11.89 -4.50
N LYS A 579 9.22 -11.77 -3.38
CA LYS A 579 10.60 -11.28 -3.26
C LYS A 579 11.57 -12.41 -2.94
N GLY A 580 12.85 -12.18 -3.21
CA GLY A 580 13.97 -13.08 -2.92
C GLY A 580 14.54 -13.81 -4.14
N GLN A 581 15.77 -14.30 -3.97
CA GLN A 581 16.47 -15.11 -4.97
C GLN A 581 15.73 -16.42 -5.23
N LEU A 582 15.63 -16.79 -6.51
CA LEU A 582 14.85 -17.93 -6.96
C LEU A 582 15.61 -19.24 -6.80
N LEU A 583 14.92 -20.22 -6.26
CA LEU A 583 15.20 -21.64 -6.42
C LEU A 583 13.99 -22.26 -7.11
N VAL A 584 14.22 -22.84 -8.29
CA VAL A 584 13.18 -23.56 -9.03
C VAL A 584 13.51 -25.04 -9.00
N MET A 585 12.51 -25.87 -8.68
CA MET A 585 12.66 -27.32 -8.57
C MET A 585 11.59 -28.04 -9.39
N GLY A 586 11.96 -29.16 -9.99
CA GLY A 586 11.10 -30.01 -10.83
C GLY A 586 11.80 -30.41 -12.13
N ALA A 587 11.55 -31.64 -12.59
CA ALA A 587 12.06 -32.11 -13.88
C ALA A 587 11.13 -31.72 -15.03
N ARG A 588 11.74 -31.28 -16.14
CA ARG A 588 11.04 -30.97 -17.37
C ARG A 588 10.95 -32.23 -18.24
N ASN A 589 9.76 -32.82 -18.36
CA ASN A 589 9.56 -34.15 -18.97
C ASN A 589 8.73 -34.08 -20.27
N LEU A 590 9.08 -34.89 -21.29
CA LEU A 590 8.35 -34.94 -22.56
C LEU A 590 6.93 -35.52 -22.44
N PHE A 591 6.02 -35.07 -23.31
CA PHE A 591 4.64 -35.59 -23.42
C PHE A 591 4.50 -36.88 -24.23
N GLY A 592 5.59 -37.42 -24.75
CA GLY A 592 5.61 -38.62 -25.57
C GLY A 592 6.74 -39.51 -25.09
N ASP A 593 6.44 -40.34 -24.11
CA ASP A 593 7.37 -41.35 -23.62
C ASP A 593 6.87 -42.73 -24.05
N PRO A 594 7.70 -43.56 -24.69
CA PRO A 594 7.33 -44.92 -25.03
C PRO A 594 7.23 -45.83 -23.79
N LEU A 595 7.62 -45.39 -22.59
CA LEU A 595 7.45 -46.17 -21.36
C LEU A 595 6.07 -45.99 -20.72
N ALA A 596 5.62 -47.03 -20.02
CA ALA A 596 4.36 -47.07 -19.26
C ALA A 596 4.30 -46.18 -18.02
N SER A 597 5.41 -45.51 -17.70
CA SER A 597 5.60 -44.76 -16.47
C SER A 597 5.81 -43.29 -16.82
N ARG A 598 4.84 -42.45 -16.47
CA ARG A 598 4.91 -41.01 -16.73
C ARG A 598 5.05 -40.22 -15.43
N THR A 599 5.97 -39.28 -15.48
CA THR A 599 6.44 -38.45 -14.36
C THR A 599 5.74 -37.10 -14.33
N ALA A 600 5.97 -36.40 -13.22
CA ALA A 600 5.48 -35.07 -12.95
C ALA A 600 5.71 -34.06 -14.09
N GLN A 601 4.75 -33.15 -14.28
CA GLN A 601 4.80 -31.99 -15.18
C GLN A 601 4.79 -30.67 -14.43
N PHE A 602 4.84 -30.69 -13.10
CA PHE A 602 4.82 -29.48 -12.31
C PHE A 602 6.23 -29.07 -11.84
N MET A 603 6.44 -27.76 -11.90
CA MET A 603 7.63 -27.05 -11.43
C MET A 603 7.21 -26.21 -10.23
N SER A 604 8.08 -26.03 -9.26
CA SER A 604 7.80 -25.27 -8.04
C SER A 604 8.89 -24.20 -7.81
N SER A 605 8.49 -23.01 -7.36
CA SER A 605 9.40 -21.91 -7.03
C SER A 605 9.47 -21.65 -5.54
N PHE A 606 10.69 -21.42 -5.05
CA PHE A 606 11.03 -21.16 -3.66
C PHE A 606 11.98 -19.97 -3.54
N VAL A 607 11.98 -19.31 -2.39
CA VAL A 607 13.09 -18.43 -2.00
C VAL A 607 14.29 -19.30 -1.65
N ARG A 608 15.40 -19.13 -2.35
CA ARG A 608 16.62 -19.93 -2.24
C ARG A 608 17.13 -20.08 -0.80
N ALA A 609 17.19 -18.98 -0.06
CA ALA A 609 17.75 -18.94 1.30
C ALA A 609 16.86 -19.64 2.34
N THR A 610 15.54 -19.41 2.29
CA THR A 610 14.60 -19.92 3.31
C THR A 610 13.92 -21.22 2.90
N ARG A 611 14.06 -21.60 1.63
CA ARG A 611 13.32 -22.66 0.95
C ARG A 611 11.81 -22.48 0.97
N GLN A 612 11.26 -21.36 1.44
CA GLN A 612 9.81 -21.16 1.48
C GLN A 612 9.24 -20.98 0.07
N PRO A 613 8.04 -21.52 -0.24
CA PRO A 613 7.39 -21.32 -1.53
C PRO A 613 7.26 -19.83 -1.85
N VAL A 614 7.59 -19.44 -3.08
CA VAL A 614 7.47 -18.05 -3.54
C VAL A 614 6.63 -18.00 -4.80
N LYS A 615 5.72 -17.03 -4.87
CA LYS A 615 4.92 -16.80 -6.07
C LYS A 615 5.80 -16.13 -7.11
N ALA A 616 6.00 -16.76 -8.26
CA ALA A 616 6.84 -16.26 -9.34
C ALA A 616 6.03 -16.07 -10.62
N LEU A 617 6.52 -15.21 -11.51
CA LEU A 617 6.03 -15.11 -12.88
C LEU A 617 6.71 -16.18 -13.72
N TRP A 618 5.91 -16.93 -14.48
CA TRP A 618 6.35 -18.02 -15.35
C TRP A 618 5.95 -17.71 -16.79
N LYS A 619 6.90 -17.83 -17.73
CA LYS A 619 6.62 -17.74 -19.18
C LYS A 619 7.63 -18.52 -19.99
N TYR A 620 7.20 -19.08 -21.12
CA TYR A 620 8.14 -19.56 -22.12
C TYR A 620 8.72 -18.37 -22.90
N ASP A 621 9.93 -18.52 -23.45
CA ASP A 621 10.63 -17.42 -24.11
C ASP A 621 9.87 -16.84 -25.33
N ASP A 622 8.99 -17.61 -25.95
CA ASP A 622 8.17 -17.20 -27.11
C ASP A 622 6.73 -16.79 -26.75
N GLU A 623 6.40 -16.68 -25.45
CA GLU A 623 5.08 -16.27 -24.97
C GLU A 623 5.13 -14.86 -24.36
N SER A 624 4.13 -14.04 -24.71
CA SER A 624 3.93 -12.70 -24.13
C SER A 624 3.17 -12.75 -22.80
N GLU A 625 2.31 -13.74 -22.61
CA GLU A 625 1.53 -13.92 -21.39
C GLU A 625 2.37 -14.55 -20.27
N VAL A 626 2.22 -14.02 -19.06
CA VAL A 626 2.86 -14.53 -17.85
C VAL A 626 1.84 -15.21 -16.94
N THR A 627 2.23 -16.33 -16.34
CA THR A 627 1.44 -16.98 -15.28
C THR A 627 2.06 -16.64 -13.93
N LEU A 628 1.28 -16.11 -12.99
CA LEU A 628 1.75 -15.84 -11.63
C LEU A 628 1.34 -16.97 -10.68
N ALA A 629 2.28 -17.79 -10.22
CA ALA A 629 2.01 -18.94 -9.36
C ALA A 629 3.24 -19.39 -8.55
N THR A 630 3.03 -20.18 -7.49
CA THR A 630 4.11 -20.89 -6.77
C THR A 630 4.49 -22.21 -7.44
N THR A 631 3.54 -22.79 -8.18
CA THR A 631 3.74 -24.01 -8.96
C THR A 631 3.24 -23.80 -10.39
N PHE A 632 3.96 -24.31 -11.36
CA PHE A 632 3.65 -24.14 -12.77
C PHE A 632 3.65 -25.48 -13.50
N ARG A 633 2.61 -25.72 -14.29
CA ARG A 633 2.53 -26.91 -15.13
C ARG A 633 3.30 -26.68 -16.43
N ASP A 634 4.40 -27.40 -16.60
CA ASP A 634 5.18 -27.42 -17.82
C ASP A 634 4.39 -28.12 -18.94
N ARG A 635 3.99 -27.31 -19.92
CA ARG A 635 3.22 -27.62 -21.12
C ARG A 635 4.11 -27.60 -22.37
N ARG A 636 5.36 -27.15 -22.25
CA ARG A 636 6.31 -27.00 -23.37
C ARG A 636 7.76 -27.25 -22.89
N PRO A 637 8.08 -28.45 -22.41
CA PRO A 637 9.40 -28.81 -21.86
C PRO A 637 10.56 -28.63 -22.86
N TRP A 638 10.27 -28.53 -24.16
CA TRP A 638 11.26 -28.27 -25.22
C TRP A 638 11.62 -26.78 -25.39
N MET A 639 10.84 -25.86 -24.82
CA MET A 639 11.15 -24.43 -24.82
C MET A 639 11.91 -24.08 -23.55
N THR A 640 12.77 -23.07 -23.58
CA THR A 640 13.26 -22.41 -22.36
C THR A 640 12.08 -21.84 -21.55
N LEU A 641 12.21 -21.85 -20.22
CA LEU A 641 11.17 -21.37 -19.28
C LEU A 641 11.79 -20.33 -18.36
N GLN A 642 11.37 -19.08 -18.48
CA GLN A 642 11.78 -18.00 -17.60
C GLN A 642 10.87 -17.94 -16.37
N VAL A 643 11.50 -17.77 -15.20
CA VAL A 643 10.85 -17.65 -13.91
C VAL A 643 11.41 -16.41 -13.21
N SER A 644 10.54 -15.51 -12.74
CA SER A 644 10.99 -14.28 -12.07
C SER A 644 10.23 -13.94 -10.78
N THR A 645 10.96 -13.44 -9.80
CA THR A 645 10.46 -12.70 -8.64
C THR A 645 10.64 -11.20 -8.89
N GLN A 646 10.37 -10.36 -7.90
CA GLN A 646 10.73 -8.94 -7.99
C GLN A 646 12.25 -8.72 -8.01
N ASP A 647 13.02 -9.64 -7.42
CA ASP A 647 14.44 -9.44 -7.13
C ASP A 647 15.36 -10.35 -7.97
N ASP A 648 14.81 -11.34 -8.68
CA ASP A 648 15.61 -12.33 -9.41
C ASP A 648 14.87 -12.87 -10.64
N VAL A 649 15.64 -13.31 -11.64
CA VAL A 649 15.17 -13.95 -12.87
C VAL A 649 16.08 -15.11 -13.22
N VAL A 650 15.51 -16.32 -13.30
CA VAL A 650 16.21 -17.51 -13.79
C VAL A 650 15.55 -18.02 -15.06
N THR A 651 16.35 -18.56 -15.98
CA THR A 651 15.85 -19.28 -17.16
C THR A 651 16.24 -20.73 -17.04
N LEU A 652 15.29 -21.64 -17.20
CA LEU A 652 15.54 -23.08 -17.21
C LEU A 652 15.87 -23.57 -18.60
N ASN A 653 16.81 -24.51 -18.70
CA ASN A 653 17.05 -25.24 -19.94
C ASN A 653 15.79 -26.02 -20.36
N PRO A 654 15.60 -26.28 -21.66
CA PRO A 654 14.69 -27.33 -22.09
C PRO A 654 15.02 -28.68 -21.45
N VAL A 655 14.11 -29.65 -21.59
CA VAL A 655 14.38 -31.05 -21.25
C VAL A 655 15.72 -31.49 -21.83
N ASN A 656 16.55 -32.03 -20.96
CA ASN A 656 17.96 -32.31 -21.27
C ASN A 656 18.41 -33.69 -20.77
N ILE A 657 17.48 -34.51 -20.25
CA ILE A 657 17.70 -35.91 -19.90
C ILE A 657 16.66 -36.75 -20.66
N PHE A 658 17.14 -37.78 -21.35
CA PHE A 658 16.37 -38.67 -22.21
C PHE A 658 16.74 -40.12 -21.93
N ARG A 659 15.93 -41.06 -22.42
CA ARG A 659 16.04 -42.48 -22.07
C ARG A 659 15.54 -43.41 -23.16
N ILE A 660 16.02 -44.66 -23.11
CA ILE A 660 15.56 -45.79 -23.90
C ILE A 660 15.63 -47.09 -23.07
N GLY A 661 14.72 -48.03 -23.35
CA GLY A 661 14.81 -49.40 -22.83
C GLY A 661 13.44 -50.01 -22.53
N ILE A 662 13.43 -51.28 -22.11
CA ILE A 662 12.22 -52.04 -21.75
C ILE A 662 12.41 -52.57 -20.33
N GLY A 663 11.39 -52.48 -19.49
CA GLY A 663 11.43 -53.09 -18.15
C GLY A 663 11.57 -54.61 -18.21
N GLY A 664 12.42 -55.18 -17.35
CA GLY A 664 12.57 -56.63 -17.17
C GLY A 664 13.74 -57.26 -17.92
N ASN A 665 14.25 -56.64 -18.98
CA ASN A 665 15.46 -57.05 -19.67
C ASN A 665 16.52 -56.02 -19.29
N ALA A 666 17.61 -56.40 -18.60
CA ALA A 666 18.59 -55.50 -17.98
C ALA A 666 19.41 -54.63 -18.98
N GLN A 667 18.76 -53.98 -19.95
CA GLN A 667 19.31 -53.28 -21.09
C GLN A 667 18.51 -51.98 -21.30
N GLY A 668 19.16 -50.86 -20.99
CA GLY A 668 18.61 -49.52 -21.20
C GLY A 668 19.74 -48.50 -21.28
N GLN A 669 19.47 -47.35 -21.88
CA GLN A 669 20.43 -46.26 -21.94
C GLN A 669 19.76 -44.96 -21.56
N MET A 670 20.53 -44.12 -20.89
CA MET A 670 20.19 -42.74 -20.62
C MET A 670 21.01 -41.85 -21.56
N MET A 671 20.50 -40.66 -21.84
CA MET A 671 21.19 -39.68 -22.65
C MET A 671 20.97 -38.28 -22.09
N ALA A 672 21.99 -37.46 -22.16
CA ALA A 672 21.92 -36.06 -21.79
C ALA A 672 22.15 -35.17 -23.01
N LEU A 673 21.39 -34.08 -23.10
CA LEU A 673 21.64 -32.98 -24.02
C LEU A 673 22.35 -31.86 -23.26
N THR A 674 23.56 -31.54 -23.69
CA THR A 674 24.39 -30.52 -23.04
C THR A 674 23.95 -29.10 -23.40
N ASN A 675 24.48 -28.14 -22.65
CA ASN A 675 24.25 -26.71 -22.89
C ASN A 675 24.61 -26.25 -24.31
N ARG A 676 25.64 -26.87 -24.90
CA ARG A 676 26.12 -26.55 -26.24
C ARG A 676 25.36 -27.26 -27.36
N GLY A 677 24.36 -28.09 -27.08
CA GLY A 677 23.64 -28.82 -28.12
C GLY A 677 24.30 -30.14 -28.55
N SER A 678 25.33 -30.59 -27.83
CA SER A 678 25.92 -31.93 -27.98
C SER A 678 25.23 -32.94 -27.09
N VAL A 679 25.26 -34.23 -27.46
CA VAL A 679 24.63 -35.30 -26.67
C VAL A 679 25.64 -36.34 -26.21
N VAL A 680 25.36 -36.98 -25.08
CA VAL A 680 26.16 -38.07 -24.52
C VAL A 680 25.23 -39.14 -23.94
N SER A 681 25.55 -40.42 -24.17
CA SER A 681 24.77 -41.55 -23.65
C SER A 681 25.57 -42.42 -22.69
N TRP A 682 24.88 -43.12 -21.78
CA TRP A 682 25.45 -44.09 -20.86
C TRP A 682 24.43 -45.19 -20.50
N GLY A 683 24.91 -46.30 -19.92
CA GLY A 683 24.13 -47.52 -19.70
C GLY A 683 24.69 -48.68 -20.52
N ALA A 684 23.97 -49.80 -20.58
CA ALA A 684 24.45 -50.98 -21.31
C ALA A 684 24.48 -50.72 -22.82
N ASN A 685 25.66 -50.94 -23.42
CA ASN A 685 25.79 -51.03 -24.87
C ASN A 685 25.40 -52.45 -25.27
N ALA A 686 24.15 -52.64 -25.69
CA ALA A 686 23.67 -53.88 -26.28
C ALA A 686 23.50 -53.68 -27.80
N PRO A 687 24.49 -54.08 -28.63
CA PRO A 687 24.44 -53.88 -30.08
C PRO A 687 23.19 -54.47 -30.74
N ALA A 688 22.64 -55.54 -30.16
CA ALA A 688 21.44 -56.22 -30.65
C ALA A 688 20.10 -55.51 -30.29
N VAL A 689 20.10 -54.54 -29.37
CA VAL A 689 18.85 -53.95 -28.83
C VAL A 689 18.77 -52.44 -28.99
N THR A 690 19.81 -51.69 -28.60
CA THR A 690 19.81 -50.21 -28.67
C THR A 690 20.90 -49.66 -29.60
N GLY A 691 21.90 -50.46 -29.97
CA GLY A 691 23.08 -50.01 -30.70
C GLY A 691 24.00 -49.11 -29.86
N ALA A 692 25.26 -48.96 -30.30
CA ALA A 692 26.14 -47.93 -29.76
C ALA A 692 25.88 -46.61 -30.49
N MET A 693 25.87 -45.49 -29.76
CA MET A 693 25.79 -44.17 -30.38
C MET A 693 27.00 -43.98 -31.32
N PRO A 694 26.78 -43.68 -32.62
CA PRO A 694 27.86 -43.47 -33.57
C PRO A 694 28.80 -42.33 -33.15
N SER A 695 30.10 -42.51 -33.38
CA SER A 695 31.13 -41.50 -33.03
C SER A 695 30.86 -40.13 -33.67
N THR A 696 30.28 -40.13 -34.88
CA THR A 696 29.91 -38.92 -35.64
C THR A 696 28.77 -38.12 -35.00
N LEU A 697 27.97 -38.70 -34.10
CA LEU A 697 26.91 -37.97 -33.41
C LEU A 697 27.42 -37.22 -32.18
N TYR A 698 28.57 -37.62 -31.61
CA TYR A 698 29.18 -36.88 -30.49
C TYR A 698 29.73 -35.52 -30.92
N THR A 699 29.98 -35.32 -32.22
CA THR A 699 30.48 -34.06 -32.76
C THR A 699 29.38 -33.07 -33.11
N LEU A 700 28.10 -33.44 -32.95
CA LEU A 700 26.99 -32.50 -33.15
C LEU A 700 26.95 -31.50 -31.99
N ASP A 701 26.63 -30.25 -32.30
CA ASP A 701 26.46 -29.14 -31.35
C ASP A 701 25.17 -28.34 -31.62
N ASP A 702 24.29 -28.86 -32.47
CA ASP A 702 23.05 -28.20 -32.87
C ASP A 702 21.79 -29.04 -32.57
N VAL A 703 21.89 -30.07 -31.72
CA VAL A 703 20.77 -30.94 -31.36
C VAL A 703 19.81 -30.22 -30.41
N ILE A 704 18.56 -30.01 -30.80
CA ILE A 704 17.56 -29.23 -30.03
C ILE A 704 16.44 -30.07 -29.43
N ASP A 705 16.26 -31.32 -29.88
CA ASP A 705 15.24 -32.22 -29.35
C ASP A 705 15.67 -33.67 -29.56
N VAL A 706 15.14 -34.55 -28.71
CA VAL A 706 15.41 -35.99 -28.76
C VAL A 706 14.11 -36.73 -28.51
N ALA A 707 13.85 -37.73 -29.33
CA ALA A 707 12.85 -38.75 -29.08
C ALA A 707 13.50 -40.13 -29.00
N SER A 708 12.79 -41.07 -28.39
CA SER A 708 13.20 -42.47 -28.33
C SER A 708 12.01 -43.39 -28.62
N THR A 709 12.32 -44.55 -29.20
CA THR A 709 11.51 -45.76 -29.04
C THR A 709 12.09 -46.58 -27.89
N ASN A 710 11.65 -47.83 -27.71
CA ASN A 710 12.33 -48.72 -26.76
C ASN A 710 13.65 -49.29 -27.32
N TYR A 711 13.97 -49.03 -28.60
CA TYR A 711 15.09 -49.68 -29.31
C TYR A 711 15.93 -48.74 -30.20
N ALA A 712 15.50 -47.49 -30.41
CA ALA A 712 16.23 -46.49 -31.17
C ALA A 712 16.07 -45.08 -30.60
N PHE A 713 17.04 -44.20 -30.91
CA PHE A 713 16.95 -42.76 -30.67
C PHE A 713 16.80 -41.99 -31.98
N ALA A 714 16.16 -40.83 -31.89
CA ALA A 714 16.07 -39.84 -32.96
C ALA A 714 16.38 -38.45 -32.42
N LEU A 715 17.37 -37.79 -33.01
CA LEU A 715 17.76 -36.42 -32.69
C LEU A 715 17.20 -35.48 -33.73
N ARG A 716 16.68 -34.35 -33.27
CA ARG A 716 16.31 -33.22 -34.13
C ARG A 716 17.36 -32.12 -34.00
N ARG A 717 17.87 -31.67 -35.13
CA ARG A 717 18.87 -30.59 -35.22
C ARG A 717 18.18 -29.25 -35.44
N LEU A 718 18.91 -28.16 -35.16
CA LEU A 718 18.44 -26.78 -35.30
C LEU A 718 17.87 -26.48 -36.69
N ASN A 719 18.49 -27.04 -37.72
CA ASN A 719 18.08 -26.92 -39.11
C ASN A 719 16.91 -27.85 -39.53
N GLY A 720 16.20 -28.45 -38.57
CA GLY A 720 15.08 -29.35 -38.83
C GLY A 720 15.43 -30.74 -39.38
N ARG A 721 16.73 -31.05 -39.57
CA ARG A 721 17.17 -32.40 -39.98
C ARG A 721 17.17 -33.37 -38.80
N ILE A 722 17.16 -34.66 -39.13
CA ILE A 722 17.06 -35.75 -38.16
C ILE A 722 18.26 -36.68 -38.28
N ALA A 723 18.78 -37.14 -37.15
CA ALA A 723 19.73 -38.24 -37.08
C ALA A 723 19.15 -39.36 -36.21
N VAL A 724 19.30 -40.62 -36.62
CA VAL A 724 18.77 -41.78 -35.90
C VAL A 724 19.84 -42.84 -35.72
N TRP A 725 19.71 -43.65 -34.67
CA TRP A 725 20.47 -44.89 -34.51
C TRP A 725 19.71 -45.88 -33.62
N GLY A 726 20.14 -47.13 -33.68
CA GLY A 726 19.60 -48.24 -32.88
C GLY A 726 19.05 -49.34 -33.76
N HIS A 727 18.07 -50.09 -33.27
CA HIS A 727 17.54 -51.24 -34.00
C HIS A 727 16.83 -50.81 -35.30
N ALA A 728 17.29 -51.34 -36.44
CA ALA A 728 16.83 -50.90 -37.76
C ALA A 728 15.30 -51.04 -37.95
N SER A 729 14.71 -52.15 -37.54
CA SER A 729 13.26 -52.39 -37.67
C SER A 729 12.40 -51.50 -36.77
N TYR A 730 13.00 -50.81 -35.79
CA TYR A 730 12.30 -50.06 -34.75
C TYR A 730 12.71 -48.58 -34.73
N GLY A 731 13.11 -48.06 -35.90
CA GLY A 731 13.36 -46.63 -36.11
C GLY A 731 14.83 -46.22 -36.10
N GLY A 732 15.76 -47.17 -35.93
CA GLY A 732 17.20 -46.90 -35.92
C GLY A 732 17.83 -46.60 -37.27
N VAL A 733 17.05 -46.70 -38.36
CA VAL A 733 17.46 -46.35 -39.73
C VAL A 733 16.30 -45.60 -40.41
N LEU A 734 16.61 -44.51 -41.11
CA LEU A 734 15.63 -43.77 -41.91
C LEU A 734 15.36 -44.49 -43.25
N PRO A 735 14.12 -44.49 -43.75
CA PRO A 735 13.82 -44.94 -45.12
C PRO A 735 14.62 -44.15 -46.17
N ALA A 736 14.95 -44.79 -47.30
CA ALA A 736 15.81 -44.19 -48.34
C ALA A 736 15.24 -42.90 -48.96
N ASP A 737 13.91 -42.78 -49.02
CA ASP A 737 13.15 -41.64 -49.52
C ASP A 737 12.77 -40.62 -48.44
N PHE A 738 13.23 -40.82 -47.20
CA PHE A 738 12.88 -39.97 -46.07
C PHE A 738 13.72 -38.68 -46.05
N SER A 739 13.21 -37.62 -46.69
CA SER A 739 13.84 -36.30 -46.73
C SER A 739 13.03 -35.27 -45.95
N VAL A 740 13.32 -35.13 -44.65
CA VAL A 740 12.74 -34.11 -43.77
C VAL A 740 13.83 -33.14 -43.30
N THR A 741 13.64 -31.85 -43.60
CA THR A 741 14.56 -30.76 -43.25
C THR A 741 13.89 -29.66 -42.42
N ASP A 742 12.67 -29.89 -41.99
CA ASP A 742 11.82 -28.93 -41.28
C ASP A 742 11.04 -29.65 -40.18
N ALA A 743 11.62 -30.71 -39.61
CA ALA A 743 11.02 -31.40 -38.47
C ALA A 743 10.84 -30.40 -37.31
N ARG A 744 9.61 -30.29 -36.82
CA ARG A 744 9.27 -29.44 -35.69
C ARG A 744 9.35 -30.21 -34.39
N ARG A 745 8.81 -31.43 -34.32
CA ARG A 745 8.80 -32.31 -33.14
C ARG A 745 8.78 -33.78 -33.54
N ILE A 746 9.46 -34.62 -32.76
CA ILE A 746 9.52 -36.08 -32.95
C ILE A 746 8.94 -36.74 -31.70
N VAL A 747 8.19 -37.83 -31.90
CA VAL A 747 7.58 -38.64 -30.85
C VAL A 747 7.77 -40.11 -31.19
N GLY A 748 8.06 -40.95 -30.19
CA GLY A 748 8.19 -42.39 -30.35
C GLY A 748 7.06 -43.19 -29.69
N THR A 749 6.81 -44.36 -30.24
CA THR A 749 6.16 -45.51 -29.58
C THR A 749 7.26 -46.52 -29.22
N GLN A 750 6.89 -47.69 -28.71
CA GLN A 750 7.85 -48.78 -28.51
C GLN A 750 8.59 -49.18 -29.81
N PHE A 751 7.96 -49.04 -30.99
CA PHE A 751 8.44 -49.65 -32.23
C PHE A 751 8.61 -48.69 -33.41
N ALA A 752 8.15 -47.45 -33.31
CA ALA A 752 8.14 -46.50 -34.41
C ALA A 752 8.26 -45.05 -33.94
N PHE A 753 8.63 -44.18 -34.86
CA PHE A 753 8.63 -42.74 -34.68
C PHE A 753 7.62 -42.06 -35.58
N ALA A 754 7.13 -40.91 -35.12
CA ALA A 754 6.35 -39.96 -35.87
C ALA A 754 6.88 -38.55 -35.63
N LEU A 755 6.66 -37.67 -36.60
CA LEU A 755 6.97 -36.27 -36.47
C LEU A 755 5.89 -35.38 -37.07
N VAL A 756 5.87 -34.14 -36.60
CA VAL A 756 5.19 -33.02 -37.23
C VAL A 756 6.23 -32.07 -37.79
N ARG A 757 6.02 -31.60 -39.02
CA ARG A 757 6.86 -30.65 -39.75
C ARG A 757 6.42 -29.21 -39.47
N ASN A 758 7.26 -28.22 -39.75
CA ASN A 758 6.92 -26.81 -39.57
C ASN A 758 5.73 -26.36 -40.42
N ASN A 759 5.52 -27.01 -41.58
CA ASN A 759 4.36 -26.78 -42.44
C ASN A 759 3.08 -27.54 -42.00
N GLY A 760 3.08 -28.20 -40.84
CA GLY A 760 1.95 -28.96 -40.30
C GLY A 760 1.75 -30.37 -40.87
N GLN A 761 2.56 -30.81 -41.84
CA GLN A 761 2.51 -32.18 -42.36
C GLN A 761 3.14 -33.19 -41.40
N LEU A 762 2.73 -34.46 -41.55
CA LEU A 762 3.22 -35.57 -40.74
C LEU A 762 4.21 -36.44 -41.52
N ALA A 763 5.15 -37.06 -40.81
CA ALA A 763 5.96 -38.17 -41.32
C ALA A 763 6.15 -39.23 -40.23
N ALA A 764 6.38 -40.48 -40.61
CA ALA A 764 6.59 -41.59 -39.68
C ALA A 764 7.57 -42.62 -40.27
N TRP A 765 8.28 -43.34 -39.40
CA TRP A 765 9.19 -44.44 -39.78
C TRP A 765 9.35 -45.45 -38.64
N GLY A 766 9.94 -46.61 -38.92
CA GLY A 766 10.05 -47.73 -37.99
C GLY A 766 9.07 -48.85 -38.36
N HIS A 767 8.58 -49.60 -37.39
CA HIS A 767 7.76 -50.78 -37.70
C HIS A 767 6.40 -50.39 -38.32
N PRO A 768 6.06 -50.86 -39.54
CA PRO A 768 4.87 -50.41 -40.27
C PRO A 768 3.56 -50.62 -39.50
N SER A 769 3.35 -51.81 -38.92
CA SER A 769 2.11 -52.16 -38.20
C SER A 769 1.93 -51.43 -36.85
N TYR A 770 2.97 -50.74 -36.36
CA TYR A 770 2.99 -50.07 -35.06
C TYR A 770 3.23 -48.55 -35.20
N GLY A 771 2.75 -47.98 -36.30
CA GLY A 771 2.73 -46.54 -36.53
C GLY A 771 3.88 -46.00 -37.39
N GLY A 772 4.81 -46.86 -37.83
CA GLY A 772 5.92 -46.49 -38.72
C GLY A 772 5.49 -46.13 -40.14
N GLN A 773 4.23 -46.37 -40.50
CA GLN A 773 3.62 -45.96 -41.77
C GLN A 773 2.34 -45.17 -41.51
N LEU A 774 2.24 -43.99 -42.13
CA LEU A 774 1.03 -43.15 -42.05
C LEU A 774 -0.14 -43.77 -42.81
N SER A 775 -1.36 -43.63 -42.26
CA SER A 775 -2.61 -43.89 -42.99
C SER A 775 -2.85 -42.84 -44.09
N ALA A 776 -3.83 -43.06 -44.96
CA ALA A 776 -4.19 -42.08 -46.00
C ALA A 776 -4.64 -40.74 -45.40
N GLU A 777 -5.42 -40.80 -44.31
CA GLU A 777 -5.92 -39.64 -43.58
C GLU A 777 -4.78 -38.88 -42.90
N ALA A 778 -3.85 -39.60 -42.26
CA ALA A 778 -2.69 -38.99 -41.62
C ALA A 778 -1.74 -38.33 -42.64
N LYS A 779 -1.58 -38.90 -43.85
CA LYS A 779 -0.81 -38.29 -44.95
C LYS A 779 -1.46 -36.99 -45.47
N ALA A 780 -2.78 -36.87 -45.37
CA ALA A 780 -3.52 -35.69 -45.83
C ALA A 780 -3.50 -34.52 -44.83
N VAL A 781 -2.97 -34.71 -43.63
CA VAL A 781 -2.86 -33.64 -42.62
C VAL A 781 -1.85 -32.59 -43.07
N THR A 782 -2.27 -31.33 -43.07
CA THR A 782 -1.43 -30.15 -43.39
C THR A 782 -1.41 -29.11 -42.26
N ASP A 783 -2.18 -29.34 -41.20
CA ASP A 783 -2.34 -28.44 -40.04
C ASP A 783 -2.08 -29.18 -38.72
N GLY A 784 -1.25 -30.23 -38.77
CA GLY A 784 -0.82 -30.96 -37.59
C GLY A 784 -0.10 -30.03 -36.61
N ARG A 785 -0.52 -30.05 -35.34
CA ARG A 785 0.06 -29.21 -34.29
C ARG A 785 0.98 -30.01 -33.39
N MET A 786 0.53 -31.18 -32.93
CA MET A 786 1.26 -32.01 -31.98
C MET A 786 0.88 -33.47 -32.14
N VAL A 787 1.87 -34.36 -32.12
CA VAL A 787 1.68 -35.81 -32.13
C VAL A 787 1.80 -36.36 -30.71
N TYR A 788 0.98 -37.34 -30.38
CA TYR A 788 0.98 -38.12 -29.15
C TYR A 788 1.02 -39.60 -29.49
N SER A 789 1.47 -40.44 -28.56
CA SER A 789 1.61 -41.88 -28.76
C SER A 789 1.03 -42.67 -27.59
N THR A 790 0.53 -43.88 -27.89
CA THR A 790 0.49 -44.97 -26.93
C THR A 790 1.85 -45.65 -26.91
N THR A 791 2.18 -46.34 -25.82
CA THR A 791 3.42 -47.11 -25.77
C THR A 791 3.45 -48.18 -26.85
N ALA A 792 2.37 -48.95 -27.05
CA ALA A 792 2.43 -50.18 -27.85
C ALA A 792 2.41 -49.98 -29.37
N GLY A 793 2.16 -48.76 -29.90
CA GLY A 793 2.31 -48.51 -31.35
C GLY A 793 1.16 -47.82 -32.07
N ALA A 794 0.42 -46.92 -31.42
CA ALA A 794 -0.48 -46.00 -32.11
C ALA A 794 -0.09 -44.54 -31.88
N PHE A 795 -0.42 -43.69 -32.84
CA PHE A 795 -0.21 -42.25 -32.78
C PHE A 795 -1.54 -41.50 -32.95
N ALA A 796 -1.62 -40.35 -32.31
CA ALA A 796 -2.71 -39.38 -32.45
C ALA A 796 -2.13 -37.98 -32.67
N CYS A 797 -2.42 -37.36 -33.80
CA CYS A 797 -2.09 -35.97 -34.09
C CYS A 797 -3.28 -35.08 -33.72
N VAL A 798 -3.07 -34.15 -32.77
CA VAL A 798 -3.98 -33.02 -32.56
C VAL A 798 -3.64 -31.96 -33.61
N ARG A 799 -4.66 -31.53 -34.35
CA ARG A 799 -4.57 -30.56 -35.46
C ARG A 799 -4.87 -29.14 -34.97
N ALA A 800 -4.61 -28.12 -35.80
CA ALA A 800 -4.81 -26.72 -35.45
C ALA A 800 -6.27 -26.41 -35.03
N GLY A 801 -7.23 -27.06 -35.68
CA GLY A 801 -8.66 -26.96 -35.37
C GLY A 801 -9.12 -27.70 -34.11
N GLY A 802 -8.21 -28.32 -33.34
CA GLY A 802 -8.55 -29.05 -32.11
C GLY A 802 -9.19 -30.43 -32.34
N ASN A 803 -9.21 -30.92 -33.59
CA ASN A 803 -9.59 -32.29 -33.93
C ASN A 803 -8.37 -33.22 -33.97
N VAL A 804 -8.63 -34.53 -33.96
CA VAL A 804 -7.58 -35.56 -33.95
C VAL A 804 -7.54 -36.39 -35.22
N THR A 805 -6.35 -36.85 -35.60
CA THR A 805 -6.14 -37.85 -36.66
C THR A 805 -5.21 -38.92 -36.10
N CYS A 806 -5.60 -40.19 -36.20
CA CYS A 806 -4.88 -41.30 -35.59
C CYS A 806 -4.38 -42.30 -36.64
N TRP A 807 -3.31 -43.03 -36.35
CA TRP A 807 -2.78 -44.13 -37.17
C TRP A 807 -1.94 -45.09 -36.33
N GLY A 808 -1.53 -46.22 -36.92
CA GLY A 808 -0.77 -47.28 -36.26
C GLY A 808 -1.62 -48.52 -36.01
N HIS A 809 -1.38 -49.21 -34.90
CA HIS A 809 -2.06 -50.48 -34.63
C HIS A 809 -3.54 -50.27 -34.28
N ALA A 810 -4.44 -50.98 -34.97
CA ALA A 810 -5.89 -50.81 -34.89
C ALA A 810 -6.43 -50.92 -33.45
N SER A 811 -6.02 -51.96 -32.72
CA SER A 811 -6.48 -52.20 -31.35
C SER A 811 -5.88 -51.25 -30.31
N TYR A 812 -4.86 -50.47 -30.66
CA TYR A 812 -4.10 -49.65 -29.71
C TYR A 812 -4.43 -48.15 -29.80
N GLY A 813 -5.55 -47.82 -30.44
CA GLY A 813 -6.05 -46.45 -30.56
C GLY A 813 -5.88 -45.80 -31.93
N ALA A 814 -5.47 -46.55 -32.97
CA ALA A 814 -5.40 -46.01 -34.33
C ALA A 814 -6.78 -45.73 -34.94
N ASN A 815 -7.84 -46.38 -34.46
CA ASN A 815 -9.22 -46.23 -34.92
C ASN A 815 -10.11 -45.59 -33.84
N PRO A 816 -10.08 -44.26 -33.66
CA PRO A 816 -11.03 -43.57 -32.80
C PRO A 816 -12.47 -43.69 -33.36
N GLY A 817 -13.47 -43.68 -32.48
CA GLY A 817 -14.87 -43.62 -32.90
C GLY A 817 -15.19 -42.32 -33.66
N LYS A 818 -16.22 -42.35 -34.54
CA LYS A 818 -16.60 -41.20 -35.37
C LYS A 818 -16.89 -39.94 -34.56
N ASP A 819 -17.52 -40.10 -33.39
CA ASP A 819 -17.84 -38.96 -32.51
C ASP A 819 -16.57 -38.27 -32.00
N ILE A 820 -15.51 -39.03 -31.74
CA ILE A 820 -14.23 -38.49 -31.26
C ILE A 820 -13.53 -37.68 -32.34
N LEU A 821 -13.61 -38.13 -33.60
CA LEU A 821 -13.04 -37.44 -34.75
C LEU A 821 -13.71 -36.08 -35.04
N ASN A 822 -14.96 -35.91 -34.59
CA ASN A 822 -15.74 -34.69 -34.80
C ASN A 822 -15.50 -33.60 -33.74
N PHE A 823 -14.81 -33.90 -32.64
CA PHE A 823 -14.49 -32.87 -31.64
C PHE A 823 -13.48 -31.87 -32.19
N THR A 824 -13.71 -30.59 -31.93
CA THR A 824 -12.86 -29.45 -32.34
C THR A 824 -12.27 -28.70 -31.14
N ASP A 825 -12.45 -29.25 -29.94
CA ASP A 825 -12.05 -28.66 -28.67
C ASP A 825 -11.05 -29.52 -27.90
N ILE A 826 -10.41 -30.51 -28.54
CA ILE A 826 -9.35 -31.31 -27.90
C ILE A 826 -8.12 -30.43 -27.71
N LEU A 827 -7.70 -30.30 -26.45
CA LEU A 827 -6.51 -29.54 -26.05
C LEU A 827 -5.24 -30.39 -26.11
N GLY A 828 -5.36 -31.70 -25.89
CA GLY A 828 -4.24 -32.63 -25.87
C GLY A 828 -4.70 -34.06 -25.60
N VAL A 829 -3.77 -35.00 -25.80
CA VAL A 829 -4.00 -36.44 -25.68
C VAL A 829 -2.98 -37.07 -24.74
N ARG A 830 -3.34 -38.14 -24.04
CA ARG A 830 -2.42 -39.03 -23.30
C ARG A 830 -2.68 -40.48 -23.67
N GLY A 831 -1.63 -41.29 -23.67
CA GLY A 831 -1.72 -42.72 -23.97
C GLY A 831 -1.30 -43.59 -22.79
N THR A 832 -1.97 -44.73 -22.62
CA THR A 832 -1.48 -45.91 -21.90
C THR A 832 -0.71 -46.80 -22.89
N TRP A 833 -0.55 -48.09 -22.62
CA TRP A 833 -0.03 -49.03 -23.61
C TRP A 833 -0.94 -49.17 -24.83
N TYR A 834 -2.25 -49.20 -24.63
CA TYR A 834 -3.18 -49.63 -25.67
C TYR A 834 -4.39 -48.70 -25.87
N ALA A 835 -4.46 -47.61 -25.11
CA ALA A 835 -5.56 -46.66 -25.19
C ALA A 835 -5.09 -45.22 -25.13
N PHE A 836 -5.94 -44.31 -25.59
CA PHE A 836 -5.79 -42.87 -25.50
C PHE A 836 -6.92 -42.25 -24.67
N VAL A 837 -6.61 -41.12 -24.04
CA VAL A 837 -7.57 -40.17 -23.47
C VAL A 837 -7.28 -38.77 -24.03
N ALA A 838 -8.32 -38.06 -24.46
CA ALA A 838 -8.30 -36.68 -24.88
C ALA A 838 -8.99 -35.77 -23.87
N TYR A 839 -8.38 -34.61 -23.62
CA TYR A 839 -8.88 -33.58 -22.73
C TYR A 839 -9.49 -32.47 -23.55
N ARG A 840 -10.70 -32.06 -23.20
CA ARG A 840 -11.49 -31.12 -23.98
C ARG A 840 -11.58 -29.77 -23.28
N ARG A 841 -11.71 -28.70 -24.07
CA ARG A 841 -11.79 -27.31 -23.56
C ARG A 841 -12.98 -27.08 -22.63
N ASN A 842 -14.03 -27.88 -22.76
CA ASN A 842 -15.23 -27.84 -21.92
C ASN A 842 -15.07 -28.55 -20.55
N GLY A 843 -13.87 -29.01 -20.18
CA GLY A 843 -13.62 -29.66 -18.89
C GLY A 843 -14.04 -31.14 -18.82
N THR A 844 -14.32 -31.77 -19.96
CA THR A 844 -14.64 -33.21 -20.08
C THR A 844 -13.46 -34.01 -20.62
N VAL A 845 -13.52 -35.34 -20.50
CA VAL A 845 -12.57 -36.27 -21.12
C VAL A 845 -13.27 -37.30 -21.99
N VAL A 846 -12.59 -37.75 -23.04
CA VAL A 846 -13.04 -38.87 -23.90
C VAL A 846 -11.88 -39.83 -24.10
N ALA A 847 -12.14 -41.12 -24.23
CA ALA A 847 -11.11 -42.14 -24.41
C ALA A 847 -11.46 -43.08 -25.58
N TRP A 848 -10.44 -43.70 -26.15
CA TRP A 848 -10.56 -44.72 -27.20
C TRP A 848 -9.37 -45.68 -27.20
N GLY A 849 -9.48 -46.78 -27.95
CA GLY A 849 -8.54 -47.88 -27.94
C GLY A 849 -9.08 -49.04 -27.09
N ASP A 850 -8.19 -49.84 -26.50
CA ASP A 850 -8.63 -51.00 -25.74
C ASP A 850 -9.36 -50.62 -24.44
N HIS A 851 -10.60 -51.10 -24.29
CA HIS A 851 -11.47 -50.76 -23.15
C HIS A 851 -10.90 -51.24 -21.81
N SER A 852 -10.27 -52.41 -21.76
CA SER A 852 -9.67 -52.96 -20.53
C SER A 852 -8.43 -52.18 -20.07
N HIS A 853 -7.97 -51.24 -20.90
CA HIS A 853 -6.77 -50.42 -20.72
C HIS A 853 -7.08 -48.92 -20.58
N GLY A 854 -8.34 -48.59 -20.26
CA GLY A 854 -8.80 -47.22 -20.09
C GLY A 854 -9.35 -46.56 -21.35
N GLY A 855 -9.49 -47.31 -22.46
CA GLY A 855 -10.06 -46.83 -23.72
C GLY A 855 -11.56 -46.53 -23.69
N LEU A 856 -12.22 -46.74 -22.56
CA LEU A 856 -13.61 -46.35 -22.30
C LEU A 856 -13.69 -45.57 -20.99
N VAL A 857 -14.24 -44.35 -21.04
CA VAL A 857 -14.46 -43.54 -19.84
C VAL A 857 -15.73 -44.01 -19.13
N PRO A 858 -15.69 -44.36 -17.83
CA PRO A 858 -16.87 -44.72 -17.06
C PRO A 858 -17.92 -43.59 -17.01
N PRO A 859 -19.24 -43.89 -16.98
CA PRO A 859 -20.30 -42.87 -17.00
C PRO A 859 -20.16 -41.78 -15.93
N ASN A 860 -19.76 -42.15 -14.71
CA ASN A 860 -19.58 -41.22 -13.59
C ASN A 860 -18.41 -40.24 -13.78
N ILE A 861 -17.45 -40.57 -14.65
CA ILE A 861 -16.34 -39.67 -15.03
C ILE A 861 -16.71 -38.92 -16.31
N ALA A 862 -17.36 -39.59 -17.27
CA ALA A 862 -17.80 -38.98 -18.53
C ALA A 862 -18.82 -37.84 -18.32
N SER A 863 -19.61 -37.89 -17.25
CA SER A 863 -20.54 -36.81 -16.87
C SER A 863 -19.89 -35.62 -16.17
N ARG A 864 -18.60 -35.67 -15.85
CA ARG A 864 -17.87 -34.57 -15.20
C ARG A 864 -17.45 -33.52 -16.23
N PHE A 865 -17.61 -32.25 -15.85
CA PHE A 865 -17.23 -31.07 -16.63
C PHE A 865 -16.16 -30.22 -15.92
N ASP A 866 -15.60 -30.74 -14.83
CA ASP A 866 -14.64 -30.07 -13.97
C ASP A 866 -13.24 -30.71 -14.04
N ILE A 867 -12.93 -31.53 -15.06
CA ILE A 867 -11.60 -32.11 -15.23
C ILE A 867 -10.67 -31.05 -15.84
N VAL A 868 -9.67 -30.62 -15.07
CA VAL A 868 -8.78 -29.51 -15.44
C VAL A 868 -7.34 -29.94 -15.70
N VAL A 869 -6.90 -31.03 -15.05
CA VAL A 869 -5.54 -31.54 -15.22
C VAL A 869 -5.59 -33.02 -15.64
N PRO A 870 -4.92 -33.37 -16.74
CA PRO A 870 -4.70 -34.74 -17.10
C PRO A 870 -3.68 -35.37 -16.14
N GLY A 871 -4.07 -36.44 -15.45
CA GLY A 871 -3.21 -37.15 -14.51
C GLY A 871 -2.27 -38.14 -15.22
N ALA A 872 -1.50 -38.88 -14.45
CA ALA A 872 -0.66 -39.97 -14.94
C ALA A 872 -1.45 -41.03 -15.72
N ALA A 873 -0.72 -41.67 -16.64
CA ALA A 873 -1.11 -42.92 -17.27
C ALA A 873 -0.11 -43.98 -16.78
N SER A 874 -0.63 -45.05 -16.20
CA SER A 874 0.12 -46.28 -15.99
C SER A 874 0.08 -47.13 -17.28
N ALA A 875 0.56 -48.37 -17.23
CA ALA A 875 0.49 -49.25 -18.39
C ALA A 875 -0.96 -49.53 -18.86
N HIS A 876 -1.93 -49.61 -17.93
CA HIS A 876 -3.31 -50.04 -18.23
C HIS A 876 -4.41 -49.13 -17.63
N ALA A 877 -4.05 -47.98 -17.05
CA ALA A 877 -5.01 -47.07 -16.42
C ALA A 877 -4.66 -45.60 -16.59
N PHE A 878 -5.69 -44.76 -16.50
CA PHE A 878 -5.58 -43.31 -16.49
C PHE A 878 -6.01 -42.74 -15.15
N THR A 879 -5.45 -41.58 -14.82
CA THR A 879 -5.94 -40.70 -13.77
C THR A 879 -6.22 -39.31 -14.33
N ALA A 880 -7.11 -38.58 -13.69
CA ALA A 880 -7.37 -37.17 -13.95
C ALA A 880 -7.64 -36.43 -12.65
N ILE A 881 -7.38 -35.13 -12.65
CA ILE A 881 -7.56 -34.27 -11.48
C ILE A 881 -8.62 -33.21 -11.81
N THR A 882 -9.53 -33.02 -10.88
CA THR A 882 -10.69 -32.14 -11.00
C THR A 882 -10.36 -30.71 -10.56
N ALA A 883 -11.24 -29.75 -10.84
CA ALA A 883 -11.07 -28.35 -10.43
C ALA A 883 -11.00 -28.21 -8.90
N ASN A 884 -11.63 -29.14 -8.19
CA ASN A 884 -11.61 -29.25 -6.73
C ASN A 884 -10.41 -30.06 -6.20
N LYS A 885 -9.41 -30.36 -7.04
CA LYS A 885 -8.21 -31.14 -6.70
C LYS A 885 -8.53 -32.53 -6.14
N GLU A 886 -9.62 -33.12 -6.60
CA GLU A 886 -9.90 -34.55 -6.40
C GLU A 886 -9.22 -35.36 -7.49
N VAL A 887 -8.89 -36.61 -7.22
CA VAL A 887 -8.38 -37.54 -8.22
C VAL A 887 -9.45 -38.55 -8.64
N VAL A 888 -9.61 -38.75 -9.94
CA VAL A 888 -10.40 -39.84 -10.53
C VAL A 888 -9.49 -40.77 -11.32
N ALA A 889 -9.82 -42.05 -11.37
CA ALA A 889 -9.09 -43.05 -12.14
C ALA A 889 -10.02 -44.04 -12.83
N TRP A 890 -9.57 -44.59 -13.95
CA TRP A 890 -10.27 -45.67 -14.67
C TRP A 890 -9.28 -46.51 -15.49
N GLY A 891 -9.73 -47.68 -15.94
CA GLY A 891 -8.90 -48.71 -16.57
C GLY A 891 -8.71 -49.91 -15.64
N HIS A 892 -7.62 -50.65 -15.79
CA HIS A 892 -7.40 -51.85 -14.98
C HIS A 892 -7.14 -51.50 -13.51
N ALA A 893 -7.88 -52.11 -12.59
CA ALA A 893 -7.84 -51.80 -11.17
C ALA A 893 -6.44 -51.99 -10.56
N ASP A 894 -5.80 -53.13 -10.81
CA ASP A 894 -4.45 -53.43 -10.28
C ASP A 894 -3.33 -52.55 -10.83
N TYR A 895 -3.62 -51.76 -11.87
CA TYR A 895 -2.67 -50.80 -12.46
C TYR A 895 -3.00 -49.35 -12.07
N GLY A 896 -3.79 -49.16 -11.01
CA GLY A 896 -4.18 -47.84 -10.51
C GLY A 896 -5.48 -47.29 -11.09
N GLY A 897 -6.23 -48.09 -11.85
CA GLY A 897 -7.51 -47.69 -12.45
C GLY A 897 -8.67 -47.55 -11.46
N LYS A 898 -8.46 -47.86 -10.18
CA LYS A 898 -9.43 -47.65 -9.11
C LYS A 898 -8.78 -46.87 -7.96
N VAL A 899 -9.30 -45.68 -7.68
CA VAL A 899 -8.87 -44.88 -6.52
C VAL A 899 -9.47 -45.51 -5.25
N PRO A 900 -8.65 -45.80 -4.21
CA PRO A 900 -9.15 -46.20 -2.89
C PRO A 900 -10.01 -45.12 -2.23
N ASP A 901 -11.01 -45.51 -1.42
CA ASP A 901 -12.00 -44.58 -0.84
C ASP A 901 -11.37 -43.52 0.08
N ASP A 902 -10.33 -43.90 0.84
CA ASP A 902 -9.57 -43.00 1.70
C ASP A 902 -8.81 -41.93 0.89
N ILE A 903 -8.31 -42.28 -0.29
CA ILE A 903 -7.65 -41.36 -1.23
C ILE A 903 -8.67 -40.52 -2.00
N ALA A 904 -9.81 -41.09 -2.39
CA ALA A 904 -10.86 -40.43 -3.16
C ALA A 904 -11.48 -39.23 -2.43
N SER A 905 -11.36 -39.19 -1.09
CA SER A 905 -11.83 -38.08 -0.25
C SER A 905 -10.93 -36.84 -0.25
N PHE A 906 -9.70 -36.92 -0.78
CA PHE A 906 -8.79 -35.78 -0.79
C PHE A 906 -9.20 -34.73 -1.84
N THR A 907 -9.16 -33.47 -1.42
CA THR A 907 -9.45 -32.27 -2.24
C THR A 907 -8.23 -31.36 -2.37
N ASP A 908 -7.04 -31.95 -2.25
CA ASP A 908 -5.76 -31.27 -2.31
C ASP A 908 -4.73 -32.02 -3.17
N ILE A 909 -5.18 -32.86 -4.11
CA ILE A 909 -4.29 -33.52 -5.08
C ILE A 909 -3.80 -32.51 -6.12
N GLU A 910 -2.49 -32.30 -6.20
CA GLU A 910 -1.88 -31.41 -7.20
C GLU A 910 -1.50 -32.17 -8.47
N GLU A 911 -1.06 -33.41 -8.31
CA GLU A 911 -0.40 -34.15 -9.37
C GLU A 911 -0.42 -35.65 -9.11
N THR A 912 -0.54 -36.44 -10.18
CA THR A 912 -0.31 -37.89 -10.16
C THR A 912 0.86 -38.27 -11.07
N THR A 913 1.64 -39.25 -10.62
CA THR A 913 2.76 -39.89 -11.33
C THR A 913 2.55 -41.39 -11.26
N ALA A 914 2.92 -42.14 -12.30
CA ALA A 914 2.70 -43.60 -12.32
C ALA A 914 3.97 -44.38 -12.67
N THR A 915 4.15 -45.51 -11.98
CA THR A 915 4.97 -46.62 -12.46
C THR A 915 4.16 -47.44 -13.48
N GLN A 916 4.62 -48.62 -13.89
CA GLN A 916 3.81 -49.45 -14.77
C GLN A 916 2.46 -49.83 -14.16
N ALA A 917 2.40 -50.11 -12.85
CA ALA A 917 1.21 -50.65 -12.19
C ALA A 917 0.81 -49.96 -10.87
N ALA A 918 1.47 -48.88 -10.49
CA ALA A 918 1.07 -48.07 -9.34
C ALA A 918 0.98 -46.59 -9.70
N VAL A 919 0.14 -45.86 -8.98
CA VAL A 919 0.02 -44.41 -9.06
C VAL A 919 0.40 -43.82 -7.72
N CYS A 920 1.17 -42.73 -7.75
CA CYS A 920 1.47 -41.88 -6.62
C CYS A 920 0.85 -40.49 -6.87
N ALA A 921 0.06 -39.99 -5.92
CA ALA A 921 -0.48 -38.64 -5.93
C ALA A 921 0.28 -37.77 -4.92
N ARG A 922 0.71 -36.58 -5.37
CA ARG A 922 1.30 -35.55 -4.52
C ARG A 922 0.23 -34.54 -4.13
N ARG A 923 0.19 -34.21 -2.84
CA ARG A 923 -0.80 -33.32 -2.23
C ARG A 923 -0.26 -31.89 -2.08
N SER A 924 -1.14 -30.91 -1.97
CA SER A 924 -0.80 -29.49 -1.80
C SER A 924 0.04 -29.24 -0.55
N ASN A 925 -0.13 -30.08 0.47
CA ASN A 925 0.62 -30.02 1.72
C ASN A 925 2.02 -30.69 1.65
N GLY A 926 2.47 -31.11 0.47
CA GLY A 926 3.79 -31.74 0.27
C GLY A 926 3.87 -33.20 0.72
N SER A 927 2.76 -33.85 1.09
CA SER A 927 2.72 -35.30 1.34
C SER A 927 2.37 -36.08 0.06
N VAL A 928 2.55 -37.40 0.10
CA VAL A 928 2.22 -38.29 -1.01
C VAL A 928 1.37 -39.48 -0.54
N VAL A 929 0.51 -39.96 -1.43
CA VAL A 929 -0.25 -41.22 -1.27
C VAL A 929 -0.08 -42.05 -2.54
N ALA A 930 -0.12 -43.38 -2.42
CA ALA A 930 0.02 -44.27 -3.57
C ALA A 930 -0.97 -45.43 -3.51
N TRP A 931 -1.30 -46.00 -4.69
CA TRP A 931 -2.18 -47.16 -4.85
C TRP A 931 -1.85 -47.95 -6.13
N GLY A 932 -2.44 -49.13 -6.27
CA GLY A 932 -2.17 -50.08 -7.36
C GLY A 932 -1.39 -51.30 -6.87
N HIS A 933 -0.56 -51.89 -7.74
CA HIS A 933 0.18 -53.11 -7.41
C HIS A 933 1.34 -52.85 -6.42
N THR A 934 1.39 -53.63 -5.34
CA THR A 934 2.35 -53.44 -4.22
C THR A 934 3.82 -53.55 -4.65
N SER A 935 4.15 -54.55 -5.50
CA SER A 935 5.51 -54.73 -6.05
C SER A 935 5.98 -53.60 -6.98
N TYR A 936 5.10 -52.66 -7.33
CA TYR A 936 5.36 -51.53 -8.22
C TYR A 936 5.33 -50.17 -7.48
N GLY A 937 5.42 -50.19 -6.14
CA GLY A 937 5.54 -48.98 -5.33
C GLY A 937 4.22 -48.41 -4.81
N ALA A 938 3.12 -49.16 -4.88
CA ALA A 938 1.82 -48.73 -4.37
C ALA A 938 1.79 -48.52 -2.84
N VAL A 939 2.77 -49.04 -2.09
CA VAL A 939 2.88 -48.87 -0.65
C VAL A 939 3.93 -47.80 -0.35
N VAL A 940 3.50 -46.67 0.21
CA VAL A 940 4.40 -45.60 0.68
C VAL A 940 4.97 -45.97 2.06
N PRO A 941 6.30 -46.06 2.24
CA PRO A 941 6.91 -46.27 3.54
C PRO A 941 6.52 -45.20 4.59
N ALA A 942 6.42 -45.58 5.85
CA ALA A 942 5.89 -44.71 6.92
C ALA A 942 6.72 -43.43 7.15
N ASP A 943 8.03 -43.49 6.97
CA ASP A 943 8.95 -42.36 7.05
C ASP A 943 8.74 -41.37 5.88
N ILE A 944 8.43 -41.87 4.68
CA ILE A 944 8.09 -41.04 3.51
C ILE A 944 6.68 -40.48 3.63
N ALA A 945 5.71 -41.28 4.10
CA ALA A 945 4.31 -40.88 4.25
C ALA A 945 4.11 -39.74 5.26
N ARG A 946 5.04 -39.58 6.23
CA ARG A 946 5.04 -38.48 7.20
C ARG A 946 5.64 -37.16 6.67
N ARG A 947 6.25 -37.17 5.49
CA ARG A 947 6.82 -35.97 4.90
C ARG A 947 5.73 -35.02 4.39
N ASN A 948 6.02 -33.73 4.46
CA ASN A 948 5.15 -32.63 4.04
C ASN A 948 5.91 -31.60 3.20
N ASP A 949 7.03 -32.02 2.60
CA ASP A 949 7.97 -31.18 1.87
C ASP A 949 8.34 -31.77 0.51
N ILE A 950 7.59 -32.76 0.01
CA ILE A 950 7.81 -33.35 -1.32
C ILE A 950 7.31 -32.38 -2.38
N VAL A 951 8.20 -32.02 -3.31
CA VAL A 951 7.94 -31.04 -4.39
C VAL A 951 7.81 -31.69 -5.76
N GLN A 952 8.37 -32.88 -5.96
CA GLN A 952 8.30 -33.63 -7.21
C GLN A 952 8.31 -35.14 -6.93
N VAL A 953 7.58 -35.92 -7.73
CA VAL A 953 7.70 -37.38 -7.78
C VAL A 953 8.07 -37.82 -9.20
N ALA A 954 9.05 -38.71 -9.31
CA ALA A 954 9.44 -39.40 -10.54
C ALA A 954 9.20 -40.90 -10.38
N ALA A 955 9.02 -41.61 -11.50
CA ALA A 955 8.71 -43.04 -11.52
C ALA A 955 9.50 -43.76 -12.62
N THR A 956 10.14 -44.86 -12.22
CA THR A 956 10.64 -45.90 -13.13
C THR A 956 9.53 -46.90 -13.43
N ASN A 957 9.87 -48.05 -14.00
CA ASN A 957 8.89 -49.10 -14.25
C ASN A 957 8.23 -49.63 -12.97
N SER A 958 8.93 -49.67 -11.83
CA SER A 958 8.39 -50.26 -10.59
C SER A 958 8.85 -49.60 -9.28
N ALA A 959 9.46 -48.41 -9.36
CA ALA A 959 9.85 -47.62 -8.20
C ALA A 959 9.52 -46.13 -8.38
N PHE A 960 9.40 -45.42 -7.25
CA PHE A 960 9.22 -43.97 -7.19
C PHE A 960 10.41 -43.31 -6.49
N ALA A 961 10.72 -42.09 -6.89
CA ALA A 961 11.64 -41.20 -6.20
C ALA A 961 10.99 -39.83 -5.99
N ALA A 962 11.07 -39.30 -4.77
CA ALA A 962 10.52 -38.02 -4.39
C ALA A 962 11.64 -37.01 -4.09
N LEU A 963 11.60 -35.87 -4.77
CA LEU A 963 12.42 -34.70 -4.48
C LEU A 963 11.77 -33.90 -3.34
N CYS A 964 12.56 -33.57 -2.33
CA CYS A 964 12.14 -32.79 -1.19
C CYS A 964 12.59 -31.32 -1.33
N GLN A 965 11.88 -30.41 -0.67
CA GLN A 965 12.10 -28.95 -0.69
C GLN A 965 13.50 -28.55 -0.21
N ASP A 966 14.09 -29.36 0.67
CA ASP A 966 15.47 -29.23 1.17
C ASP A 966 16.54 -29.66 0.15
N GLY A 967 16.14 -30.17 -1.02
CA GLY A 967 17.05 -30.67 -2.06
C GLY A 967 17.56 -32.10 -1.83
N THR A 968 16.97 -32.85 -0.90
CA THR A 968 17.21 -34.28 -0.74
C THR A 968 16.24 -35.13 -1.57
N VAL A 969 16.56 -36.41 -1.73
CA VAL A 969 15.73 -37.37 -2.47
C VAL A 969 15.52 -38.65 -1.66
N VAL A 970 14.27 -39.09 -1.58
CA VAL A 970 13.87 -40.39 -1.02
C VAL A 970 13.28 -41.26 -2.13
N ALA A 971 13.39 -42.59 -2.02
CA ALA A 971 12.82 -43.51 -2.99
C ALA A 971 12.19 -44.73 -2.33
N TRP A 972 11.24 -45.36 -3.01
CA TRP A 972 10.59 -46.59 -2.57
C TRP A 972 10.10 -47.42 -3.76
N GLY A 973 9.63 -48.64 -3.48
CA GLY A 973 9.25 -49.63 -4.48
C GLY A 973 10.36 -50.64 -4.75
N ASN A 974 10.45 -51.16 -5.97
CA ASN A 974 11.44 -52.19 -6.29
C ASN A 974 12.87 -51.65 -6.21
N GLN A 975 13.71 -52.29 -5.39
CA GLN A 975 15.08 -51.84 -5.14
C GLN A 975 15.98 -51.90 -6.38
N ASN A 976 15.80 -52.91 -7.25
CA ASN A 976 16.57 -53.05 -8.49
C ASN A 976 16.23 -51.96 -9.51
N ASP A 977 15.01 -51.42 -9.44
CA ASP A 977 14.54 -50.33 -10.32
C ASP A 977 14.73 -48.94 -9.69
N GLY A 978 15.56 -48.82 -8.64
CA GLY A 978 15.92 -47.55 -8.01
C GLY A 978 15.14 -47.20 -6.74
N GLY A 979 14.34 -48.12 -6.19
CA GLY A 979 13.60 -47.93 -4.93
C GLY A 979 14.47 -47.88 -3.66
N ASN A 980 15.80 -47.85 -3.79
CA ASN A 980 16.74 -47.74 -2.68
C ASN A 980 17.80 -46.65 -2.97
N THR A 981 17.82 -45.59 -2.18
CA THR A 981 18.79 -44.49 -2.28
C THR A 981 19.98 -44.63 -1.32
N ALA A 982 20.01 -45.62 -0.42
CA ALA A 982 21.04 -45.75 0.61
C ALA A 982 22.48 -45.70 0.04
N PRO A 983 22.81 -46.33 -1.10
CA PRO A 983 24.17 -46.29 -1.67
C PRO A 983 24.63 -44.89 -2.12
N VAL A 984 23.70 -43.98 -2.42
CA VAL A 984 23.98 -42.63 -2.95
C VAL A 984 23.44 -41.52 -2.05
N ALA A 985 22.95 -41.85 -0.86
CA ALA A 985 22.25 -40.92 0.03
C ALA A 985 23.11 -39.70 0.41
N GLY A 986 24.44 -39.85 0.51
CA GLY A 986 25.37 -38.74 0.76
C GLY A 986 25.54 -37.77 -0.41
N GLN A 987 25.22 -38.20 -1.63
CA GLN A 987 25.35 -37.40 -2.86
C GLN A 987 24.04 -36.69 -3.25
N LEU A 988 22.89 -37.18 -2.77
CA LEU A 988 21.56 -36.63 -3.02
C LEU A 988 21.30 -35.40 -2.13
N ARG A 989 22.04 -34.32 -2.39
CA ARG A 989 21.94 -33.01 -1.76
C ARG A 989 21.92 -31.93 -2.85
N ASN A 990 21.21 -30.83 -2.61
CA ASN A 990 21.06 -29.75 -3.59
C ASN A 990 20.52 -30.24 -4.95
N VAL A 991 19.67 -31.27 -4.92
CA VAL A 991 18.96 -31.76 -6.10
C VAL A 991 17.88 -30.75 -6.47
N VAL A 992 17.75 -30.44 -7.75
CA VAL A 992 16.71 -29.52 -8.28
C VAL A 992 15.73 -30.23 -9.20
N ALA A 993 16.09 -31.39 -9.74
CA ALA A 993 15.19 -32.18 -10.58
C ALA A 993 15.53 -33.66 -10.50
N VAL A 994 14.51 -34.53 -10.50
CA VAL A 994 14.67 -35.98 -10.61
C VAL A 994 14.01 -36.48 -11.88
N TYR A 995 14.81 -37.11 -12.74
CA TYR A 995 14.37 -37.81 -13.94
C TYR A 995 14.41 -39.31 -13.68
N ALA A 996 13.55 -40.05 -14.36
CA ALA A 996 13.57 -41.50 -14.33
C ALA A 996 14.11 -42.06 -15.64
N GLY A 997 14.71 -43.24 -15.60
CA GLY A 997 14.92 -44.16 -16.71
C GLY A 997 13.91 -45.32 -16.64
N PRO A 998 14.10 -46.40 -17.42
CA PRO A 998 13.29 -47.62 -17.26
C PRO A 998 13.42 -48.25 -15.87
N GLN A 999 14.65 -48.32 -15.32
CA GLN A 999 14.96 -49.00 -14.05
C GLN A 999 16.01 -48.24 -13.22
N CYS A 1000 16.17 -46.95 -13.48
CA CYS A 1000 17.15 -46.09 -12.82
C CYS A 1000 16.60 -44.69 -12.65
N PHE A 1001 17.24 -43.87 -11.82
CA PHE A 1001 16.93 -42.46 -11.69
C PHE A 1001 18.18 -41.61 -11.92
N VAL A 1002 17.94 -40.36 -12.33
CA VAL A 1002 18.96 -39.33 -12.53
C VAL A 1002 18.51 -38.08 -11.76
N ALA A 1003 19.24 -37.73 -10.71
CA ALA A 1003 19.08 -36.46 -10.00
C ALA A 1003 20.01 -35.41 -10.61
N VAL A 1004 19.47 -34.27 -11.03
CA VAL A 1004 20.25 -33.11 -11.49
C VAL A 1004 20.49 -32.18 -10.30
N LEU A 1005 21.75 -31.78 -10.14
CA LEU A 1005 22.19 -30.91 -9.05
C LEU A 1005 22.12 -29.43 -9.46
N GLU A 1006 21.90 -28.57 -8.48
CA GLU A 1006 21.75 -27.13 -8.68
C GLU A 1006 22.93 -26.47 -9.41
N HIS A 1007 24.16 -26.82 -9.02
CA HIS A 1007 25.39 -26.22 -9.55
C HIS A 1007 26.00 -27.03 -10.71
N GLY A 1008 25.23 -27.95 -11.32
CA GLY A 1008 25.66 -28.79 -12.42
C GLY A 1008 26.03 -30.22 -12.02
N GLY A 1009 26.04 -31.11 -13.01
CA GLY A 1009 26.25 -32.55 -12.80
C GLY A 1009 25.01 -33.32 -12.37
N ILE A 1010 25.18 -34.63 -12.22
CA ILE A 1010 24.09 -35.57 -11.90
C ILE A 1010 24.50 -36.61 -10.86
N VAL A 1011 23.52 -37.22 -10.21
CA VAL A 1011 23.69 -38.44 -9.41
C VAL A 1011 22.76 -39.49 -10.00
N THR A 1012 23.25 -40.70 -10.23
CA THR A 1012 22.47 -41.81 -10.79
C THR A 1012 22.40 -42.99 -9.82
N TRP A 1013 21.28 -43.71 -9.81
CA TRP A 1013 21.10 -44.93 -9.04
C TRP A 1013 20.04 -45.85 -9.66
N GLY A 1014 19.93 -47.07 -9.13
CA GLY A 1014 19.11 -48.16 -9.69
C GLY A 1014 19.96 -49.10 -10.55
N LEU A 1015 19.34 -49.75 -11.52
CA LEU A 1015 20.03 -50.75 -12.33
C LEU A 1015 21.16 -50.12 -13.18
N ALA A 1016 22.41 -50.48 -12.91
CA ALA A 1016 23.58 -49.94 -13.59
C ALA A 1016 23.49 -50.09 -15.13
N ALA A 1017 23.05 -51.25 -15.60
CA ALA A 1017 22.90 -51.57 -17.02
C ALA A 1017 21.78 -50.77 -17.71
N ALA A 1018 20.85 -50.16 -16.96
CA ALA A 1018 19.83 -49.25 -17.49
C ALA A 1018 20.23 -47.77 -17.38
N GLY A 1019 21.48 -47.46 -17.00
CA GLY A 1019 21.97 -46.09 -16.81
C GLY A 1019 22.01 -45.63 -15.34
N GLY A 1020 21.79 -46.53 -14.37
CA GLY A 1020 21.97 -46.25 -12.94
C GLY A 1020 23.43 -46.04 -12.50
N ASN A 1021 24.39 -46.12 -13.43
CA ASN A 1021 25.79 -45.79 -13.20
C ASN A 1021 26.30 -44.87 -14.33
N SER A 1022 26.54 -43.60 -13.99
CA SER A 1022 27.05 -42.56 -14.89
C SER A 1022 28.57 -42.32 -14.79
N ALA A 1023 29.32 -43.15 -14.06
CA ALA A 1023 30.73 -42.89 -13.74
C ALA A 1023 31.60 -42.61 -14.99
N ALA A 1024 31.35 -43.31 -16.10
CA ALA A 1024 32.09 -43.16 -17.34
C ALA A 1024 31.92 -41.79 -18.02
N VAL A 1025 30.83 -41.07 -17.73
CA VAL A 1025 30.50 -39.77 -18.35
C VAL A 1025 30.34 -38.65 -17.32
N GLN A 1026 30.58 -38.95 -16.05
CA GLN A 1026 30.33 -38.07 -14.91
C GLN A 1026 31.08 -36.74 -15.03
N GLN A 1027 32.37 -36.78 -15.39
CA GLN A 1027 33.20 -35.59 -15.56
C GLN A 1027 32.66 -34.68 -16.67
N PHE A 1028 32.26 -35.27 -17.80
CA PHE A 1028 31.72 -34.53 -18.94
C PHE A 1028 30.39 -33.86 -18.60
N LEU A 1029 29.51 -34.56 -17.88
CA LEU A 1029 28.21 -34.03 -17.45
C LEU A 1029 28.37 -32.93 -16.40
N GLY A 1030 29.32 -33.06 -15.47
CA GLY A 1030 29.59 -32.05 -14.44
C GLY A 1030 29.91 -30.67 -15.02
N THR A 1031 30.55 -30.61 -16.19
CA THR A 1031 30.93 -29.33 -16.83
C THR A 1031 29.95 -28.87 -17.91
N ASN A 1032 29.17 -29.77 -18.52
CA ASN A 1032 28.40 -29.45 -19.73
C ASN A 1032 26.87 -29.55 -19.57
N LEU A 1033 26.38 -30.05 -18.43
CA LEU A 1033 24.95 -30.18 -18.15
C LEU A 1033 24.58 -29.32 -16.94
N THR A 1034 23.73 -28.31 -17.17
CA THR A 1034 23.17 -27.48 -16.10
C THR A 1034 21.64 -27.48 -16.16
N TYR A 1035 21.03 -27.29 -15.00
CA TYR A 1035 19.59 -27.12 -14.89
C TYR A 1035 19.13 -25.75 -15.42
N LEU A 1036 19.83 -24.69 -14.99
CA LEU A 1036 19.64 -23.34 -15.49
C LEU A 1036 20.27 -23.17 -16.88
N ALA A 1037 19.60 -22.41 -17.74
CA ALA A 1037 20.05 -22.10 -19.08
C ALA A 1037 21.21 -21.10 -19.04
N THR A 1038 22.25 -21.42 -19.80
CA THR A 1038 23.40 -20.54 -20.06
C THR A 1038 23.06 -19.57 -21.19
N ALA A 1039 23.88 -18.53 -21.41
CA ALA A 1039 23.72 -17.68 -22.59
C ALA A 1039 23.78 -18.49 -23.91
N ALA A 1040 24.69 -19.47 -23.98
CA ALA A 1040 24.84 -20.35 -25.14
C ALA A 1040 23.61 -21.24 -25.38
N SER A 1041 23.04 -21.84 -24.32
CA SER A 1041 21.87 -22.70 -24.48
C SER A 1041 20.59 -21.91 -24.80
N ARG A 1042 20.45 -20.67 -24.28
CA ARG A 1042 19.34 -19.76 -24.64
C ARG A 1042 19.37 -19.37 -26.11
N GLY A 1043 20.51 -18.86 -26.61
CA GLY A 1043 20.63 -18.40 -27.99
C GLY A 1043 20.30 -19.49 -29.03
N ARG A 1044 20.64 -20.75 -28.72
CA ARG A 1044 20.36 -21.91 -29.58
C ARG A 1044 18.86 -22.22 -29.74
N ILE A 1045 18.08 -22.01 -28.68
CA ILE A 1045 16.64 -22.32 -28.69
C ILE A 1045 15.83 -21.20 -29.36
N VAL A 1046 16.23 -19.94 -29.18
CA VAL A 1046 15.58 -18.78 -29.81
C VAL A 1046 15.66 -18.83 -31.34
N VAL A 1047 16.73 -19.38 -31.91
CA VAL A 1047 16.87 -19.56 -33.37
C VAL A 1047 15.98 -20.70 -33.90
N ALA A 1048 15.53 -21.62 -33.03
CA ALA A 1048 14.75 -22.80 -33.39
C ALA A 1048 13.24 -22.60 -33.32
N SER A 1049 12.79 -21.67 -32.48
CA SER A 1049 11.39 -21.30 -32.24
C SER A 1049 10.89 -20.32 -33.28
#